data_AF-A0A182S679-F1
#
_entry.id   AF-A0A182S679-F1
#
_cell.length_a   1.000
_cell.length_b   1.000
_cell.length_c   1.000
_cell.angle_alpha   90.00
_cell.angle_beta   90.00
_cell.angle_gamma   90.00
#
_symmetry.space_group_name_H-M   'P 1'
#
loop_
_entity.id
_entity.type
_entity.pdbx_description
1 polymer ?
#
loop_
_entity_poly.entity_id
_entity_poly.type
_entity_poly.pdbx_seq_one_letter_code
_entity_poly.pdbx_strand_id
1 'polypeptide(L)'
;METEAGPEPANPTVPPGNSIVMAAATSSSSTSPGPSTKKPAQKRKKPTASPHQAPPGADTSGAKTKPASEHGVMGSTAVNGEVPVPAGSAGTSHDDPSPSSKKQKKKQSEDGNESSGKKQKPTAKQARFHIKLYSAPKQPAATTTVGKAKKKKAKQQQQQTGTTAAAEQHKLQQQQNGSEPTSKKSSKKSRPGSKVNGAPSVGLPPSSVVTPLKSASQIKQEPKTPIRRINTGNAGDGGTALHELDSVTIGRQTFAWMIGPGTTVEEFMRTHWERKFLLVQRNDRSYYAGLLSRAMIDEMLRTNNIEYTKNIDITSYRDGQRETHNPDGRVLPPDLWHFYGTGCSVRMLNPQTYLRSVYELNVKLQEYFHCMTGANFYLTPPGSQGFAPHYDDIEAFVLQIEGRKRWRLYGPRTPQEQLARVSSENLGQDELTGPPILDVVLEAGDLLYFPRGCIHQAATVPGAHSLHITVSMYQRNCWADLFEQMLPIALATAAEEEPQLREGLPLDLHQHFGIVHSDGMSAERRRLIVRIRSMFDKLFSDAAIDGAVDQLAKRFQHDALPPLVDFGEWDDTVYGAGNYEFRPDGTVWCARPIDDRSSVRLLRRNILRLVSEEDKLRIYYHTDNSREYHQYDANFLELDHETALGVELLIKMYPRYVLVSSLPVEDRLEFIRSLWEKGLIVCRRPDEDGSAGTNTA
;
A
#
# COMPACT_ATOMS: atom_id res chain seq x y z
N MET A 1 -27.21 63.02 -7.45
CA MET A 1 -26.48 64.26 -7.18
C MET A 1 -25.01 63.98 -7.42
N GLU A 2 -24.28 64.98 -7.90
CA GLU A 2 -22.81 64.96 -8.08
C GLU A 2 -22.07 64.92 -6.70
N THR A 3 -20.74 64.80 -6.57
CA THR A 3 -19.60 64.94 -7.52
C THR A 3 -18.34 64.19 -7.02
N GLU A 4 -17.29 64.14 -7.86
CA GLU A 4 -15.82 64.09 -7.52
C GLU A 4 -15.14 62.78 -7.02
N ALA A 5 -13.81 62.63 -7.10
CA ALA A 5 -12.94 62.52 -8.31
C ALA A 5 -11.44 62.24 -7.97
N GLY A 6 -10.93 61.01 -8.24
CA GLY A 6 -9.49 60.66 -8.35
C GLY A 6 -8.66 60.56 -7.04
N PRO A 7 -7.34 60.21 -7.10
CA PRO A 7 -6.53 59.74 -8.25
C PRO A 7 -5.71 58.43 -8.00
N GLU A 8 -4.93 57.99 -8.99
CA GLU A 8 -4.01 56.82 -8.93
C GLU A 8 -2.57 57.18 -8.46
N PRO A 9 -1.77 56.20 -7.98
CA PRO A 9 -0.30 56.25 -7.91
C PRO A 9 0.41 55.49 -9.07
N ALA A 10 1.67 55.83 -9.39
CA ALA A 10 2.34 55.46 -10.64
C ALA A 10 3.67 54.66 -10.50
N ASN A 11 4.24 54.27 -11.65
CA ASN A 11 5.53 53.56 -11.79
C ASN A 11 6.76 54.32 -11.26
N PRO A 12 7.82 53.62 -10.83
CA PRO A 12 9.17 54.17 -10.67
C PRO A 12 10.06 54.00 -11.93
N THR A 13 10.96 54.95 -12.18
CA THR A 13 11.96 54.93 -13.28
C THR A 13 13.38 55.27 -12.81
N VAL A 14 14.37 55.05 -13.69
CA VAL A 14 15.83 55.00 -13.42
C VAL A 14 16.54 56.38 -13.46
N PRO A 15 17.56 56.63 -12.61
CA PRO A 15 18.49 57.77 -12.71
C PRO A 15 19.89 57.42 -13.33
N PRO A 16 20.71 58.41 -13.80
CA PRO A 16 21.67 58.19 -14.91
C PRO A 16 23.13 58.73 -14.79
N GLY A 17 23.99 58.43 -15.80
CA GLY A 17 25.31 59.08 -16.08
C GLY A 17 26.57 58.25 -15.70
N ASN A 18 27.77 58.37 -16.32
CA ASN A 18 28.21 59.20 -17.46
C ASN A 18 29.52 58.70 -18.15
N SER A 19 29.53 58.60 -19.49
CA SER A 19 30.54 59.10 -20.47
C SER A 19 31.98 58.50 -20.68
N ILE A 20 32.53 58.74 -21.91
CA ILE A 20 33.97 58.72 -22.37
C ILE A 20 34.60 57.33 -22.72
N VAL A 21 35.45 57.07 -23.76
CA VAL A 21 35.67 57.54 -25.18
C VAL A 21 36.80 56.69 -25.88
N MET A 22 36.69 56.39 -27.20
CA MET A 22 37.73 55.83 -28.13
C MET A 22 38.34 54.42 -27.85
N ALA A 23 39.04 53.70 -28.77
CA ALA A 23 38.97 53.56 -30.26
C ALA A 23 39.86 52.39 -30.80
N ALA A 24 39.54 51.87 -32.00
CA ALA A 24 40.36 51.02 -32.91
C ALA A 24 40.77 49.59 -32.40
N ALA A 25 41.26 48.61 -33.20
CA ALA A 25 41.59 48.54 -34.64
C ALA A 25 41.51 47.09 -35.23
N THR A 26 41.44 46.96 -36.57
CA THR A 26 42.03 45.88 -37.45
C THR A 26 41.86 44.37 -37.09
N SER A 27 41.06 43.59 -37.84
CA SER A 27 41.44 42.65 -38.95
C SER A 27 42.07 41.29 -38.52
N SER A 28 41.89 40.14 -39.19
CA SER A 28 41.59 39.89 -40.61
C SER A 28 40.88 38.54 -40.94
N SER A 29 40.27 38.52 -42.13
CA SER A 29 39.85 37.44 -43.06
C SER A 29 40.73 36.15 -43.15
N SER A 30 40.36 35.03 -43.82
CA SER A 30 39.57 34.91 -45.07
C SER A 30 39.00 33.49 -45.43
N THR A 31 37.73 33.45 -45.88
CA THR A 31 37.09 32.65 -46.98
C THR A 31 37.51 31.21 -47.38
N SER A 32 36.52 30.28 -47.41
CA SER A 32 35.71 29.82 -48.59
C SER A 32 36.40 29.57 -49.97
N PRO A 33 35.92 28.64 -50.86
CA PRO A 33 34.51 28.53 -51.33
C PRO A 33 33.94 27.12 -51.71
N GLY A 34 32.69 27.09 -52.19
CA GLY A 34 31.98 25.92 -52.76
C GLY A 34 32.09 25.79 -54.30
N PRO A 35 31.16 25.10 -55.01
CA PRO A 35 29.88 25.75 -55.36
C PRO A 35 28.62 24.84 -55.53
N SER A 36 27.53 25.48 -56.00
CA SER A 36 26.13 25.06 -56.27
C SER A 36 25.89 23.84 -57.21
N THR A 37 24.66 23.30 -57.43
CA THR A 37 23.58 23.89 -58.27
C THR A 37 22.12 23.41 -58.08
N LYS A 38 21.18 24.38 -58.15
CA LYS A 38 19.86 24.42 -58.87
C LYS A 38 18.61 23.59 -58.46
N LYS A 39 17.46 24.29 -58.56
CA LYS A 39 16.04 23.84 -58.61
C LYS A 39 15.54 23.70 -60.07
N PRO A 40 14.39 23.06 -60.32
CA PRO A 40 13.20 23.83 -60.77
C PRO A 40 11.87 23.40 -60.08
N ALA A 41 10.71 23.75 -60.65
CA ALA A 41 9.37 23.63 -60.02
C ALA A 41 8.24 23.35 -61.05
N GLN A 42 6.95 23.52 -60.64
CA GLN A 42 5.66 23.31 -61.36
C GLN A 42 5.02 21.90 -61.12
N LYS A 43 3.68 21.69 -61.17
CA LYS A 43 2.51 22.54 -61.53
C LYS A 43 1.19 22.05 -60.86
N ARG A 44 0.13 22.88 -60.93
CA ARG A 44 -1.28 22.58 -60.53
C ARG A 44 -1.89 21.34 -61.22
N LYS A 45 -2.90 20.71 -60.59
CA LYS A 45 -4.21 20.40 -61.24
C LYS A 45 -5.35 20.09 -60.25
N LYS A 46 -6.58 20.37 -60.67
CA LYS A 46 -7.89 19.99 -60.07
C LYS A 46 -8.86 19.67 -61.22
N PRO A 47 -9.70 18.65 -61.10
CA PRO A 47 -11.12 18.74 -61.51
C PRO A 47 -12.02 17.96 -60.48
N THR A 48 -13.37 17.81 -60.46
CA THR A 48 -14.57 18.17 -61.26
C THR A 48 -14.96 17.29 -62.48
N ALA A 49 -16.22 16.90 -62.71
CA ALA A 49 -17.41 16.79 -61.85
C ALA A 49 -18.52 15.99 -62.58
N SER A 50 -19.34 15.20 -61.84
CA SER A 50 -20.72 14.78 -62.21
C SER A 50 -20.89 13.92 -63.49
N PRO A 51 -22.11 13.54 -63.98
CA PRO A 51 -23.48 13.62 -63.41
C PRO A 51 -24.40 12.35 -63.57
N HIS A 52 -25.61 12.40 -62.97
CA HIS A 52 -26.83 11.59 -63.25
C HIS A 52 -26.81 10.07 -62.93
N GLN A 53 -27.93 9.36 -62.69
CA GLN A 53 -29.37 9.61 -62.94
C GLN A 53 -30.30 9.35 -61.72
N ALA A 54 -31.57 9.76 -61.85
CA ALA A 54 -32.78 9.44 -61.03
C ALA A 54 -34.02 9.73 -61.94
N PRO A 55 -35.32 9.61 -61.52
CA PRO A 55 -36.00 8.93 -60.39
C PRO A 55 -36.96 7.83 -60.99
N PRO A 56 -38.26 7.62 -60.67
CA PRO A 56 -39.13 7.86 -59.48
C PRO A 56 -39.80 6.56 -58.93
N GLY A 57 -40.64 6.55 -57.87
CA GLY A 57 -41.08 7.58 -56.91
C GLY A 57 -42.38 7.20 -56.17
N ALA A 58 -42.96 8.15 -55.40
CA ALA A 58 -44.26 8.13 -54.71
C ALA A 58 -44.47 7.15 -53.52
N ASP A 59 -45.30 7.41 -52.50
CA ASP A 59 -45.70 8.63 -51.73
C ASP A 59 -46.68 8.16 -50.61
N THR A 60 -46.99 8.81 -49.48
CA THR A 60 -46.69 10.12 -48.83
C THR A 60 -46.26 9.85 -47.36
N SER A 61 -46.13 10.73 -46.34
CA SER A 61 -46.28 12.18 -46.08
C SER A 61 -45.30 12.54 -44.91
N GLY A 62 -45.39 13.57 -44.04
CA GLY A 62 -46.30 14.70 -43.82
C GLY A 62 -46.04 15.39 -42.45
N ALA A 63 -45.99 16.74 -42.40
CA ALA A 63 -45.87 17.65 -41.22
C ALA A 63 -44.82 17.33 -40.10
N LYS A 64 -43.79 18.17 -39.82
CA LYS A 64 -43.78 19.51 -39.16
C LYS A 64 -44.30 19.49 -37.69
N THR A 65 -43.65 20.07 -36.65
CA THR A 65 -42.36 20.84 -36.53
C THR A 65 -41.82 20.92 -35.07
N LYS A 66 -40.57 21.39 -34.92
CA LYS A 66 -39.84 21.93 -33.72
C LYS A 66 -40.58 23.07 -32.95
N PRO A 67 -40.08 23.65 -31.79
CA PRO A 67 -38.98 23.26 -30.85
C PRO A 67 -39.20 23.54 -29.31
N ALA A 68 -38.22 23.11 -28.48
CA ALA A 68 -37.53 23.77 -27.32
C ALA A 68 -38.22 24.53 -26.13
N SER A 69 -37.53 24.38 -24.96
CA SER A 69 -37.13 25.35 -23.90
C SER A 69 -38.10 25.95 -22.83
N GLU A 70 -37.72 25.69 -21.56
CA GLU A 70 -37.52 26.63 -20.43
C GLU A 70 -38.62 27.08 -19.42
N HIS A 71 -38.17 27.11 -18.14
CA HIS A 71 -38.58 27.89 -16.95
C HIS A 71 -40.02 27.82 -16.34
N GLY A 72 -40.08 27.62 -15.01
CA GLY A 72 -41.28 27.62 -14.16
C GLY A 72 -40.92 27.80 -12.67
N VAL A 73 -41.77 28.44 -11.85
CA VAL A 73 -41.40 28.96 -10.51
C VAL A 73 -42.58 28.98 -9.50
N MET A 74 -42.30 28.61 -8.21
CA MET A 74 -43.17 28.74 -7.00
C MET A 74 -44.50 27.95 -7.03
N GLY A 75 -45.27 27.75 -5.93
CA GLY A 75 -45.07 27.98 -4.48
C GLY A 75 -46.40 27.87 -3.68
N SER A 76 -46.35 27.79 -2.34
CA SER A 76 -47.50 27.69 -1.37
C SER A 76 -48.30 26.35 -1.39
N THR A 77 -49.14 25.95 -0.41
CA THR A 77 -49.68 26.53 0.86
C THR A 77 -49.58 25.53 2.05
N ALA A 78 -50.05 25.91 3.26
CA ALA A 78 -50.10 25.07 4.48
C ALA A 78 -51.50 25.06 5.15
N VAL A 79 -51.78 24.05 6.00
CA VAL A 79 -52.99 23.94 6.87
C VAL A 79 -52.61 23.29 8.22
N ASN A 80 -53.30 23.68 9.30
CA ASN A 80 -53.04 23.28 10.70
C ASN A 80 -53.82 22.03 11.17
N GLY A 81 -53.43 21.46 12.31
CA GLY A 81 -54.23 20.55 13.14
C GLY A 81 -53.60 20.32 14.52
N GLU A 82 -54.35 20.57 15.60
CA GLU A 82 -53.87 20.53 17.00
C GLU A 82 -54.64 19.50 17.86
N VAL A 83 -53.93 18.85 18.82
CA VAL A 83 -54.42 18.51 20.19
C VAL A 83 -55.55 17.41 20.25
N PRO A 84 -55.81 16.69 21.39
CA PRO A 84 -55.31 16.81 22.76
C PRO A 84 -54.61 15.57 23.38
N VAL A 85 -54.10 15.78 24.60
CA VAL A 85 -53.73 14.78 25.61
C VAL A 85 -54.81 14.74 26.71
N PRO A 86 -55.03 13.61 27.42
CA PRO A 86 -55.55 13.63 28.78
C PRO A 86 -54.64 12.93 29.81
N ALA A 87 -54.75 13.31 31.08
CA ALA A 87 -54.02 12.72 32.20
C ALA A 87 -54.87 12.68 33.50
N GLY A 88 -54.57 11.73 34.40
CA GLY A 88 -55.24 11.51 35.69
C GLY A 88 -55.88 10.11 35.81
N SER A 89 -56.06 9.52 37.00
CA SER A 89 -55.68 9.97 38.35
C SER A 89 -55.77 8.85 39.42
N ALA A 90 -54.88 8.90 40.42
CA ALA A 90 -55.01 8.46 41.84
C ALA A 90 -55.46 7.03 42.27
N GLY A 91 -54.81 6.47 43.31
CA GLY A 91 -55.39 5.41 44.18
C GLY A 91 -54.41 4.47 44.94
N THR A 92 -54.20 4.73 46.25
CA THR A 92 -54.08 3.80 47.43
C THR A 92 -53.83 2.28 47.30
N SER A 93 -53.23 1.52 48.24
CA SER A 93 -52.41 1.72 49.47
C SER A 93 -51.99 0.33 50.05
N HIS A 94 -51.29 0.26 51.19
CA HIS A 94 -50.86 -0.95 51.96
C HIS A 94 -49.67 -1.77 51.38
N ASP A 95 -48.79 -2.42 52.17
CA ASP A 95 -48.47 -2.32 53.61
C ASP A 95 -47.02 -2.80 53.89
N ASP A 96 -46.47 -2.45 55.07
CA ASP A 96 -45.18 -2.92 55.65
C ASP A 96 -45.38 -4.30 56.37
N PRO A 97 -44.39 -5.01 56.99
CA PRO A 97 -43.00 -4.63 57.26
C PRO A 97 -41.91 -5.71 57.03
N SER A 98 -40.65 -5.30 57.25
CA SER A 98 -39.50 -6.19 57.54
C SER A 98 -39.66 -6.89 58.91
N PRO A 99 -38.84 -7.93 59.27
CA PRO A 99 -37.63 -7.59 60.04
C PRO A 99 -36.44 -8.59 60.05
N SER A 100 -35.32 -8.05 60.54
CA SER A 100 -34.32 -8.69 61.41
C SER A 100 -33.11 -9.44 60.81
N SER A 101 -31.96 -9.16 61.44
CA SER A 101 -30.65 -9.79 61.24
C SER A 101 -30.29 -10.70 62.43
N LYS A 102 -29.28 -11.57 62.28
CA LYS A 102 -28.62 -12.26 63.41
C LYS A 102 -27.15 -12.59 63.13
N LYS A 103 -26.38 -12.83 64.20
CA LYS A 103 -24.90 -12.83 64.24
C LYS A 103 -24.31 -14.17 64.71
N GLN A 104 -23.07 -14.43 64.26
CA GLN A 104 -21.94 -15.08 64.97
C GLN A 104 -22.08 -16.48 65.61
N LYS A 105 -21.21 -17.41 65.15
CA LYS A 105 -20.18 -18.22 65.90
C LYS A 105 -19.78 -19.39 64.98
N LYS A 106 -18.52 -19.71 64.67
CA LYS A 106 -17.25 -19.87 65.44
C LYS A 106 -17.30 -20.99 66.48
N LYS A 107 -16.60 -22.10 66.19
CA LYS A 107 -16.09 -23.10 67.16
C LYS A 107 -14.75 -23.67 66.64
N GLN A 108 -13.93 -24.23 67.53
CA GLN A 108 -12.56 -24.73 67.27
C GLN A 108 -12.38 -26.16 67.83
N SER A 109 -11.40 -26.87 67.25
CA SER A 109 -10.58 -27.98 67.80
C SER A 109 -9.46 -28.22 66.75
N GLU A 110 -8.14 -28.27 66.99
CA GLU A 110 -7.34 -28.96 68.03
C GLU A 110 -7.49 -30.49 67.90
N ASP A 111 -6.46 -31.33 67.72
CA ASP A 111 -4.98 -31.22 67.86
C ASP A 111 -4.24 -31.88 66.65
N GLY A 112 -2.91 -31.86 66.46
CA GLY A 112 -1.77 -31.20 67.15
C GLY A 112 -0.41 -31.88 66.80
N ASN A 113 0.72 -31.23 67.13
CA ASN A 113 2.15 -31.72 67.13
C ASN A 113 2.73 -32.25 65.77
N GLU A 114 3.99 -32.07 65.35
CA GLU A 114 5.30 -31.93 66.02
C GLU A 114 6.30 -31.00 65.28
N SER A 115 7.55 -30.93 65.78
CA SER A 115 8.59 -29.97 65.40
C SER A 115 9.65 -30.45 64.40
N SER A 116 10.20 -29.54 63.58
CA SER A 116 11.63 -29.14 63.64
C SER A 116 11.98 -28.12 62.53
N GLY A 117 12.80 -27.10 62.86
CA GLY A 117 12.93 -25.91 62.01
C GLY A 117 14.22 -25.78 61.20
N LYS A 118 14.28 -24.72 60.37
CA LYS A 118 15.52 -24.05 59.94
C LYS A 118 15.23 -22.59 59.52
N LYS A 119 16.25 -21.74 59.58
CA LYS A 119 16.17 -20.28 59.41
C LYS A 119 15.93 -19.88 57.95
N GLN A 120 15.14 -18.82 57.72
CA GLN A 120 15.23 -18.00 56.51
C GLN A 120 15.19 -16.50 56.87
N LYS A 121 15.92 -15.68 56.09
CA LYS A 121 15.84 -14.22 56.10
C LYS A 121 14.69 -13.77 55.18
N PRO A 122 14.10 -12.58 55.41
CA PRO A 122 13.17 -12.00 54.44
C PRO A 122 13.92 -11.48 53.20
N THR A 123 13.47 -11.89 52.02
CA THR A 123 13.73 -11.20 50.76
C THR A 123 12.41 -11.13 49.99
N ALA A 124 11.83 -9.93 49.89
CA ALA A 124 10.61 -9.73 49.13
C ALA A 124 10.89 -10.01 47.65
N LYS A 125 10.18 -10.97 47.06
CA LYS A 125 10.15 -11.12 45.60
C LYS A 125 9.20 -10.08 45.04
N GLN A 126 9.75 -8.99 44.48
CA GLN A 126 9.03 -8.26 43.45
C GLN A 126 8.74 -9.23 42.31
N ALA A 127 7.46 -9.54 42.08
CA ALA A 127 7.05 -10.14 40.82
C ALA A 127 7.20 -9.05 39.75
N ARG A 128 8.22 -9.17 38.89
CA ARG A 128 8.20 -8.44 37.63
C ARG A 128 7.10 -9.05 36.79
N PHE A 129 6.17 -8.23 36.32
CA PHE A 129 5.43 -8.56 35.13
C PHE A 129 6.39 -8.56 33.94
N HIS A 130 5.99 -9.23 32.86
CA HIS A 130 6.72 -9.27 31.60
C HIS A 130 5.68 -9.25 30.50
N ILE A 131 5.57 -8.13 29.79
CA ILE A 131 4.99 -8.11 28.45
C ILE A 131 5.75 -9.16 27.61
N LYS A 132 5.04 -10.19 27.13
CA LYS A 132 5.65 -11.34 26.45
C LYS A 132 6.03 -10.98 25.01
N LEU A 133 7.24 -10.42 24.88
CA LEU A 133 7.87 -10.11 23.59
C LEU A 133 8.19 -11.39 22.79
N TYR A 134 7.19 -11.95 22.12
CA TYR A 134 7.35 -13.02 21.13
C TYR A 134 7.88 -12.47 19.81
N SER A 135 9.18 -12.15 19.76
CA SER A 135 9.87 -11.94 18.49
C SER A 135 9.87 -13.23 17.67
N ALA A 136 9.51 -13.15 16.38
CA ALA A 136 9.55 -14.30 15.48
C ALA A 136 10.96 -14.96 15.47
N PRO A 137 11.05 -16.30 15.44
CA PRO A 137 12.33 -16.99 15.54
C PRO A 137 13.17 -16.77 14.27
N LYS A 138 14.27 -16.00 14.39
CA LYS A 138 15.26 -15.84 13.32
C LYS A 138 15.78 -17.21 12.90
N GLN A 139 15.40 -17.69 11.70
CA GLN A 139 16.04 -18.85 11.12
C GLN A 139 17.51 -18.51 10.78
N PRO A 140 18.46 -19.44 10.99
CA PRO A 140 19.86 -19.19 10.69
C PRO A 140 20.05 -19.04 9.18
N ALA A 141 20.81 -18.01 8.76
CA ALA A 141 21.14 -17.80 7.37
C ALA A 141 21.90 -19.01 6.80
N ALA A 142 21.38 -19.60 5.72
CA ALA A 142 21.96 -20.79 5.11
C ALA A 142 23.28 -20.45 4.39
N THR A 143 24.41 -20.72 5.05
CA THR A 143 25.75 -20.59 4.46
C THR A 143 25.91 -21.54 3.28
N THR A 144 26.04 -21.00 2.07
CA THR A 144 26.14 -21.77 0.82
C THR A 144 27.55 -22.32 0.59
N THR A 145 27.69 -23.64 0.56
CA THR A 145 28.88 -24.34 0.04
C THR A 145 28.55 -25.08 -1.27
N VAL A 146 29.41 -24.93 -2.28
CA VAL A 146 29.08 -25.27 -3.68
C VAL A 146 29.29 -26.75 -4.00
N GLY A 147 28.25 -27.40 -4.54
CA GLY A 147 28.30 -28.75 -5.13
C GLY A 147 27.75 -28.76 -6.57
N LYS A 148 28.49 -29.32 -7.53
CA LYS A 148 28.18 -29.24 -8.97
C LYS A 148 27.36 -30.44 -9.49
N ALA A 149 26.27 -30.19 -10.21
CA ALA A 149 25.62 -31.16 -11.10
C ALA A 149 25.11 -30.47 -12.39
N LYS A 150 24.95 -31.21 -13.51
CA LYS A 150 24.69 -30.64 -14.85
C LYS A 150 23.29 -30.97 -15.43
N LYS A 151 22.75 -30.01 -16.17
CA LYS A 151 21.60 -30.04 -17.10
C LYS A 151 21.29 -31.41 -17.77
N LYS A 152 20.00 -31.72 -17.93
CA LYS A 152 19.37 -31.92 -19.26
C LYS A 152 17.83 -31.76 -19.25
N LYS A 153 17.26 -31.55 -20.45
CA LYS A 153 15.82 -31.28 -20.70
C LYS A 153 15.12 -32.45 -21.40
N ALA A 154 13.83 -32.63 -21.11
CA ALA A 154 12.72 -33.03 -22.01
C ALA A 154 11.44 -32.51 -21.32
N LYS A 155 10.41 -31.90 -21.92
CA LYS A 155 9.83 -31.86 -23.28
C LYS A 155 9.32 -33.21 -23.80
N GLN A 156 8.02 -33.44 -23.62
CA GLN A 156 7.21 -34.30 -24.47
C GLN A 156 6.11 -33.46 -25.14
N GLN A 157 5.75 -33.82 -26.37
CA GLN A 157 4.56 -33.33 -27.07
C GLN A 157 3.62 -34.51 -27.28
N GLN A 158 2.33 -34.23 -27.48
CA GLN A 158 1.33 -35.20 -27.88
C GLN A 158 1.68 -35.81 -29.25
N GLN A 159 1.31 -37.07 -29.49
CA GLN A 159 0.51 -37.41 -30.67
C GLN A 159 -0.18 -38.77 -30.56
N GLN A 160 -1.12 -39.01 -31.49
CA GLN A 160 -2.18 -40.01 -31.40
C GLN A 160 -1.71 -41.45 -31.68
N THR A 161 -2.45 -42.41 -31.13
CA THR A 161 -2.48 -43.79 -31.66
C THR A 161 -3.49 -43.89 -32.80
N GLY A 162 -3.02 -44.21 -34.00
CA GLY A 162 -3.84 -44.73 -35.10
C GLY A 162 -3.38 -46.16 -35.45
N THR A 163 -4.31 -47.11 -35.56
CA THR A 163 -3.99 -48.53 -35.73
C THR A 163 -4.28 -49.05 -37.14
N THR A 164 -3.24 -49.52 -37.83
CA THR A 164 -3.34 -50.51 -38.92
C THR A 164 -2.15 -51.47 -38.80
N ALA A 165 -2.32 -52.72 -39.25
CA ALA A 165 -1.36 -53.79 -39.04
C ALA A 165 -0.90 -54.42 -40.36
N ALA A 166 0.36 -54.85 -40.45
CA ALA A 166 0.81 -55.89 -41.37
C ALA A 166 2.15 -56.53 -40.94
N ALA A 167 2.18 -57.86 -40.92
CA ALA A 167 3.23 -58.76 -41.41
C ALA A 167 4.74 -58.52 -41.13
N GLU A 168 5.37 -59.58 -40.60
CA GLU A 168 6.63 -60.19 -41.10
C GLU A 168 7.99 -59.47 -40.93
N GLN A 169 9.15 -60.17 -40.84
CA GLN A 169 9.52 -61.50 -40.29
C GLN A 169 11.08 -61.61 -40.31
N HIS A 170 11.66 -62.63 -39.64
CA HIS A 170 13.09 -63.07 -39.57
C HIS A 170 13.96 -62.50 -38.42
N LYS A 171 14.40 -63.34 -37.45
CA LYS A 171 15.56 -64.30 -37.44
C LYS A 171 16.92 -63.57 -37.33
N LEU A 172 17.90 -63.97 -36.50
CA LEU A 172 18.23 -65.26 -35.87
C LEU A 172 18.49 -65.14 -34.33
N GLN A 173 18.26 -66.16 -33.50
CA GLN A 173 19.23 -67.11 -32.87
C GLN A 173 20.54 -66.50 -32.30
N GLN A 174 21.13 -66.95 -31.17
CA GLN A 174 20.76 -67.90 -30.09
C GLN A 174 21.61 -67.53 -28.83
N GLN A 175 21.18 -67.76 -27.57
CA GLN A 175 21.54 -68.91 -26.69
C GLN A 175 23.06 -69.23 -26.57
N GLN A 176 23.61 -69.68 -25.43
CA GLN A 176 23.01 -70.45 -24.31
C GLN A 176 23.88 -70.44 -23.02
N ASN A 177 23.26 -70.70 -21.85
CA ASN A 177 23.78 -71.36 -20.61
C ASN A 177 25.08 -70.87 -19.89
N GLY A 178 25.23 -71.07 -18.57
CA GLY A 178 24.29 -71.55 -17.55
C GLY A 178 24.96 -72.08 -16.25
N SER A 179 24.16 -72.79 -15.43
CA SER A 179 24.50 -73.58 -14.22
C SER A 179 24.67 -72.87 -12.85
N GLU A 180 24.49 -73.68 -11.80
CA GLU A 180 24.25 -73.44 -10.35
C GLU A 180 25.14 -74.46 -9.55
N PRO A 181 24.98 -74.88 -8.26
CA PRO A 181 24.26 -74.33 -7.09
C PRO A 181 25.00 -74.45 -5.72
N THR A 182 24.28 -74.12 -4.62
CA THR A 182 24.53 -74.49 -3.20
C THR A 182 25.64 -73.69 -2.45
N SER A 183 25.69 -73.49 -1.11
CA SER A 183 24.95 -73.99 0.07
C SER A 183 25.11 -72.99 1.28
N LYS A 184 24.63 -73.09 2.54
CA LYS A 184 23.90 -74.08 3.40
C LYS A 184 23.47 -73.39 4.74
N LYS A 185 22.27 -73.65 5.30
CA LYS A 185 21.84 -73.46 6.74
C LYS A 185 21.78 -72.01 7.33
N SER A 186 20.99 -71.66 8.37
CA SER A 186 19.89 -72.34 9.14
C SER A 186 19.02 -71.40 10.02
N SER A 187 17.79 -71.84 10.38
CA SER A 187 16.87 -71.38 11.48
C SER A 187 16.22 -69.98 11.38
N LYS A 188 14.88 -69.82 11.28
CA LYS A 188 13.75 -70.07 12.26
C LYS A 188 13.73 -69.04 13.41
N LYS A 189 12.61 -68.45 13.88
CA LYS A 189 11.16 -68.35 13.53
C LYS A 189 10.61 -67.10 14.28
N SER A 190 9.59 -66.36 13.85
CA SER A 190 8.15 -66.72 13.90
C SER A 190 7.26 -65.82 12.99
N ARG A 191 5.93 -65.86 13.15
CA ARG A 191 4.83 -65.39 12.24
C ARG A 191 3.57 -65.09 13.10
N PRO A 192 2.40 -64.61 12.60
CA PRO A 192 2.05 -64.08 11.26
C PRO A 192 1.10 -62.83 11.19
N GLY A 193 1.04 -62.19 10.01
CA GLY A 193 -0.17 -61.49 9.48
C GLY A 193 -0.42 -60.02 9.93
N SER A 194 -1.24 -59.21 9.23
CA SER A 194 -1.79 -59.33 7.86
C SER A 194 -2.40 -58.00 7.36
N LYS A 195 -2.45 -57.78 6.02
CA LYS A 195 -3.26 -56.76 5.30
C LYS A 195 -2.87 -55.27 5.50
N VAL A 196 -3.25 -54.26 4.69
CA VAL A 196 -3.65 -54.11 3.25
C VAL A 196 -3.58 -52.59 2.90
N ASN A 197 -3.18 -52.24 1.66
CA ASN A 197 -3.34 -50.93 0.96
C ASN A 197 -2.71 -49.64 1.56
N GLY A 198 -2.53 -48.64 0.68
CA GLY A 198 -2.49 -47.21 1.05
C GLY A 198 -1.27 -46.43 0.54
N ALA A 199 -1.42 -45.73 -0.59
CA ALA A 199 -0.49 -44.67 -1.00
C ALA A 199 -1.10 -43.29 -0.66
N PRO A 200 -0.35 -42.32 -0.12
CA PRO A 200 -0.82 -40.96 0.08
C PRO A 200 -0.69 -40.14 -1.21
N SER A 201 -1.75 -39.43 -1.59
CA SER A 201 -1.72 -38.42 -2.64
C SER A 201 -1.21 -37.07 -2.12
N VAL A 202 -0.77 -36.20 -3.04
CA VAL A 202 -0.40 -34.80 -2.75
C VAL A 202 -1.55 -34.05 -2.09
N GLY A 203 -1.26 -33.23 -1.07
CA GLY A 203 -2.17 -32.28 -0.46
C GLY A 203 -1.71 -30.84 -0.66
N LEU A 204 -2.66 -29.93 -0.86
CA LEU A 204 -2.44 -28.48 -0.87
C LEU A 204 -2.23 -27.96 0.57
N PRO A 205 -1.54 -26.82 0.78
CA PRO A 205 -1.46 -26.20 2.09
C PRO A 205 -2.84 -25.73 2.57
N PRO A 206 -3.14 -25.77 3.88
CA PRO A 206 -4.41 -25.32 4.41
C PRO A 206 -4.49 -23.78 4.42
N SER A 207 -5.60 -23.23 3.93
CA SER A 207 -5.98 -21.86 4.29
C SER A 207 -6.28 -21.80 5.78
N SER A 208 -5.74 -20.79 6.47
CA SER A 208 -6.09 -20.50 7.87
C SER A 208 -7.55 -20.08 7.97
N VAL A 209 -8.40 -20.98 8.49
CA VAL A 209 -9.79 -20.65 8.82
C VAL A 209 -9.77 -19.75 10.05
N VAL A 210 -10.15 -18.48 9.87
CA VAL A 210 -10.35 -17.54 10.98
C VAL A 210 -11.65 -17.92 11.69
N THR A 211 -11.55 -18.36 12.94
CA THR A 211 -12.70 -18.47 13.84
C THR A 211 -13.03 -17.07 14.37
N PRO A 212 -14.22 -16.50 14.09
CA PRO A 212 -14.63 -15.23 14.66
C PRO A 212 -15.07 -15.44 16.12
N LEU A 213 -14.92 -14.40 16.95
CA LEU A 213 -15.05 -14.53 18.40
C LEU A 213 -15.99 -13.48 19.00
N LYS A 214 -16.88 -13.95 19.88
CA LYS A 214 -17.97 -13.18 20.50
C LYS A 214 -17.53 -12.25 21.64
N SER A 215 -16.27 -11.80 21.62
CA SER A 215 -15.60 -11.07 22.71
C SER A 215 -15.30 -9.59 22.41
N ALA A 216 -15.24 -9.18 21.13
CA ALA A 216 -15.01 -7.77 20.75
C ALA A 216 -16.06 -6.80 21.32
N SER A 217 -17.28 -7.29 21.56
CA SER A 217 -18.41 -6.54 22.14
C SER A 217 -18.22 -6.13 23.62
N GLN A 218 -17.16 -6.59 24.30
CA GLN A 218 -16.84 -6.17 25.67
C GLN A 218 -15.90 -4.96 25.76
N ILE A 219 -15.31 -4.48 24.66
CA ILE A 219 -14.58 -3.20 24.62
C ILE A 219 -15.60 -2.04 24.60
N LYS A 220 -16.27 -1.83 25.76
CA LYS A 220 -17.35 -0.85 25.93
C LYS A 220 -17.23 0.03 27.18
N GLN A 221 -16.00 0.21 27.65
CA GLN A 221 -15.61 1.43 28.37
C GLN A 221 -14.56 2.16 27.52
N GLU A 222 -14.99 3.09 26.68
CA GLU A 222 -14.05 4.01 26.04
C GLU A 222 -13.27 4.76 27.14
N PRO A 223 -11.93 4.88 27.02
CA PRO A 223 -11.16 5.73 27.92
C PRO A 223 -11.65 7.18 27.79
N LYS A 224 -11.87 7.86 28.92
CA LYS A 224 -12.45 9.21 28.97
C LYS A 224 -11.49 10.24 28.35
N THR A 225 -11.58 10.43 27.04
CA THR A 225 -10.80 11.42 26.27
C THR A 225 -10.88 12.81 26.91
N PRO A 226 -9.74 13.44 27.27
CA PRO A 226 -9.75 14.77 27.91
C PRO A 226 -10.31 15.87 26.99
N ILE A 227 -11.55 16.31 27.25
CA ILE A 227 -12.18 17.40 26.52
C ILE A 227 -11.66 18.75 27.04
N ARG A 228 -10.84 19.43 26.23
CA ARG A 228 -10.52 20.87 26.42
C ARG A 228 -11.14 21.68 25.29
N ARG A 229 -11.82 22.78 25.63
CA ARG A 229 -12.41 23.70 24.63
C ARG A 229 -11.34 24.25 23.69
N ILE A 230 -11.64 24.29 22.40
CA ILE A 230 -10.83 25.00 21.41
C ILE A 230 -11.07 26.49 21.60
N ASN A 231 -10.12 27.18 22.24
CA ASN A 231 -10.07 28.64 22.17
C ASN A 231 -9.43 29.04 20.84
N THR A 232 -10.23 29.57 19.92
CA THR A 232 -9.74 30.25 18.71
C THR A 232 -9.18 31.62 19.08
N GLY A 233 -8.04 31.64 19.76
CA GLY A 233 -7.26 32.85 20.06
C GLY A 233 -6.11 33.00 19.05
N ASN A 234 -5.87 34.23 18.60
CA ASN A 234 -4.94 34.62 17.53
C ASN A 234 -3.71 33.71 17.37
N ALA A 235 -3.55 33.16 16.16
CA ALA A 235 -2.26 32.67 15.69
C ALA A 235 -1.31 33.89 15.53
N GLY A 236 -0.42 34.08 16.50
CA GLY A 236 0.75 34.94 16.34
C GLY A 236 1.75 34.32 15.37
N ASP A 237 2.69 35.14 14.90
CA ASP A 237 3.70 34.73 13.91
C ASP A 237 4.77 33.82 14.52
N GLY A 238 4.45 32.53 14.61
CA GLY A 238 5.29 31.45 15.13
C GLY A 238 4.85 30.13 14.52
N GLY A 239 5.51 29.73 13.43
CA GLY A 239 5.15 28.51 12.69
C GLY A 239 5.35 27.24 13.51
N THR A 240 4.30 26.42 13.62
CA THR A 240 4.35 25.11 14.29
C THR A 240 5.43 24.23 13.67
N ALA A 241 6.27 23.60 14.49
CA ALA A 241 7.35 22.76 13.97
C ALA A 241 6.79 21.55 13.20
N LEU A 242 7.47 21.15 12.12
CA LEU A 242 6.96 20.13 11.18
C LEU A 242 6.63 18.80 11.88
N HIS A 243 7.44 18.41 12.89
CA HIS A 243 7.25 17.20 13.67
C HIS A 243 6.11 17.25 14.70
N GLU A 244 5.42 18.38 14.85
CA GLU A 244 4.22 18.52 15.69
C GLU A 244 2.92 18.43 14.88
N LEU A 245 3.04 18.42 13.55
CA LEU A 245 1.93 18.17 12.66
C LEU A 245 1.61 16.67 12.58
N ASP A 246 0.36 16.37 12.28
CA ASP A 246 -0.10 15.01 11.99
C ASP A 246 0.63 14.45 10.75
N SER A 247 1.19 13.25 10.83
CA SER A 247 1.93 12.63 9.73
C SER A 247 1.09 12.46 8.46
N VAL A 248 -0.23 12.27 8.58
CA VAL A 248 -1.17 12.24 7.44
C VAL A 248 -1.32 13.64 6.81
N THR A 249 -1.19 14.71 7.61
CA THR A 249 -1.15 16.10 7.11
C THR A 249 0.16 16.39 6.38
N ILE A 250 1.31 15.94 6.91
CA ILE A 250 2.62 16.03 6.22
C ILE A 250 2.58 15.26 4.90
N GLY A 251 1.96 14.08 4.89
CA GLY A 251 1.73 13.29 3.68
C GLY A 251 0.83 14.00 2.67
N ARG A 252 -0.31 14.58 3.11
CA ARG A 252 -1.20 15.36 2.24
C ARG A 252 -0.51 16.61 1.68
N GLN A 253 0.34 17.29 2.45
CA GLN A 253 1.17 18.41 1.98
C GLN A 253 2.20 17.96 0.94
N THR A 254 2.86 16.82 1.17
CA THR A 254 3.79 16.21 0.21
C THR A 254 3.07 15.82 -1.09
N PHE A 255 1.86 15.28 -0.99
CA PHE A 255 1.02 14.97 -2.14
C PHE A 255 0.59 16.24 -2.89
N ALA A 256 0.19 17.30 -2.19
CA ALA A 256 -0.16 18.60 -2.78
C ALA A 256 1.01 19.23 -3.54
N TRP A 257 2.24 19.13 -3.02
CA TRP A 257 3.45 19.50 -3.75
C TRP A 257 3.63 18.63 -5.01
N MET A 258 3.46 17.30 -4.89
CA MET A 258 3.65 16.38 -6.02
C MET A 258 2.68 16.67 -7.19
N ILE A 259 1.43 17.07 -6.92
CA ILE A 259 0.44 17.50 -7.95
C ILE A 259 0.53 18.98 -8.33
N GLY A 260 1.24 19.80 -7.56
CA GLY A 260 1.51 21.21 -7.86
C GLY A 260 0.32 22.16 -7.64
N PRO A 261 0.54 23.48 -7.71
CA PRO A 261 -0.43 24.49 -7.26
C PRO A 261 -1.67 24.61 -8.15
N GLY A 262 -1.64 24.07 -9.37
CA GLY A 262 -2.75 24.14 -10.33
C GLY A 262 -3.90 23.15 -10.05
N THR A 263 -3.79 22.27 -9.05
CA THR A 263 -4.85 21.32 -8.69
C THR A 263 -4.79 21.04 -7.19
N THR A 264 -5.88 21.27 -6.47
CA THR A 264 -5.96 20.91 -5.04
C THR A 264 -6.09 19.40 -4.86
N VAL A 265 -5.71 18.89 -3.69
CA VAL A 265 -5.86 17.46 -3.37
C VAL A 265 -7.33 17.04 -3.47
N GLU A 266 -8.24 17.89 -3.03
CA GLU A 266 -9.68 17.66 -3.08
C GLU A 266 -10.19 17.59 -4.53
N GLU A 267 -9.71 18.47 -5.42
CA GLU A 267 -10.06 18.43 -6.85
C GLU A 267 -9.48 17.19 -7.55
N PHE A 268 -8.24 16.81 -7.21
CA PHE A 268 -7.61 15.59 -7.70
C PHE A 268 -8.44 14.34 -7.33
N MET A 269 -8.79 14.18 -6.05
CA MET A 269 -9.58 13.04 -5.58
C MET A 269 -11.00 13.03 -6.16
N ARG A 270 -11.59 14.22 -6.36
CA ARG A 270 -12.94 14.39 -6.90
C ARG A 270 -13.04 14.05 -8.39
N THR A 271 -12.06 14.45 -9.21
CA THR A 271 -12.17 14.31 -10.67
C THR A 271 -11.10 13.46 -11.35
N HIS A 272 -9.88 13.36 -10.82
CA HIS A 272 -8.79 12.63 -11.47
C HIS A 272 -8.61 11.20 -10.96
N TRP A 273 -8.52 11.03 -9.64
CA TRP A 273 -8.31 9.72 -9.00
C TRP A 273 -9.29 8.66 -9.51
N GLU A 274 -8.74 7.51 -9.93
CA GLU A 274 -9.44 6.36 -10.51
C GLU A 274 -10.34 6.68 -11.74
N ARG A 275 -10.13 7.82 -12.41
CA ARG A 275 -11.05 8.32 -13.47
C ARG A 275 -10.38 8.84 -14.74
N LYS A 276 -9.41 9.76 -14.63
CA LYS A 276 -8.73 10.39 -15.79
C LYS A 276 -7.29 10.76 -15.44
N PHE A 277 -6.43 10.81 -16.45
CA PHE A 277 -5.07 11.31 -16.27
C PHE A 277 -5.03 12.76 -15.76
N LEU A 278 -3.96 13.15 -15.08
CA LEU A 278 -3.61 14.54 -14.79
C LEU A 278 -2.23 14.82 -15.39
N LEU A 279 -2.15 15.85 -16.22
CA LEU A 279 -0.90 16.39 -16.74
C LEU A 279 -0.62 17.73 -16.05
N VAL A 280 0.55 17.87 -15.43
CA VAL A 280 1.01 19.12 -14.81
C VAL A 280 2.32 19.52 -15.46
N GLN A 281 2.25 20.43 -16.43
CA GLN A 281 3.44 20.99 -17.07
C GLN A 281 3.90 22.21 -16.27
N ARG A 282 5.09 22.13 -15.65
CA ARG A 282 5.55 23.16 -14.70
C ARG A 282 6.41 24.25 -15.33
N ASN A 283 7.14 23.92 -16.40
CA ASN A 283 8.20 24.77 -16.97
C ASN A 283 9.32 25.14 -15.95
N ASP A 284 9.39 24.41 -14.82
CA ASP A 284 10.45 24.52 -13.82
C ASP A 284 11.26 23.22 -13.80
N ARG A 285 12.42 23.25 -14.46
CA ARG A 285 13.33 22.10 -14.56
C ARG A 285 14.07 21.77 -13.25
N SER A 286 13.88 22.58 -12.20
CA SER A 286 14.46 22.36 -10.86
C SER A 286 13.46 21.79 -9.85
N TYR A 287 12.18 21.62 -10.20
CA TYR A 287 11.11 21.27 -9.27
C TYR A 287 11.33 19.98 -8.46
N TYR A 288 11.98 18.98 -9.06
CA TYR A 288 12.35 17.72 -8.40
C TYR A 288 13.87 17.59 -8.12
N ALA A 289 14.61 18.71 -8.09
CA ALA A 289 16.04 18.69 -7.79
C ALA A 289 16.31 18.05 -6.42
N GLY A 290 17.35 17.22 -6.33
CA GLY A 290 17.68 16.44 -5.12
C GLY A 290 16.84 15.18 -4.92
N LEU A 291 15.73 14.98 -5.64
CA LEU A 291 14.96 13.72 -5.54
C LEU A 291 15.72 12.54 -6.16
N LEU A 292 16.31 12.74 -7.34
CA LEU A 292 17.13 11.77 -8.06
C LEU A 292 18.04 12.47 -9.07
N SER A 293 19.17 11.85 -9.44
CA SER A 293 20.01 12.25 -10.56
C SER A 293 20.86 11.08 -11.08
N ARG A 294 21.40 11.18 -12.30
CA ARG A 294 22.39 10.22 -12.81
C ARG A 294 23.63 10.07 -11.91
N ALA A 295 24.04 11.12 -11.20
CA ALA A 295 25.16 11.05 -10.26
C ALA A 295 24.84 10.15 -9.06
N MET A 296 23.66 10.31 -8.46
CA MET A 296 23.17 9.44 -7.38
C MET A 296 23.02 7.98 -7.83
N ILE A 297 22.68 7.73 -9.09
CA ILE A 297 22.61 6.37 -9.66
C ILE A 297 24.01 5.75 -9.76
N ASP A 298 25.01 6.48 -10.27
CA ASP A 298 26.38 5.98 -10.39
C ASP A 298 27.02 5.74 -9.01
N GLU A 299 26.78 6.63 -8.03
CA GLU A 299 27.18 6.45 -6.64
C GLU A 299 26.51 5.23 -5.98
N MET A 300 25.19 5.07 -6.14
CA MET A 300 24.42 3.93 -5.63
C MET A 300 25.00 2.60 -6.11
N LEU A 301 25.32 2.48 -7.41
CA LEU A 301 25.90 1.28 -8.02
C LEU A 301 27.29 0.93 -7.46
N ARG A 302 28.11 1.93 -7.13
CA ARG A 302 29.45 1.73 -6.53
C ARG A 302 29.35 1.31 -5.07
N THR A 303 28.55 2.04 -4.30
CA THR A 303 28.47 1.93 -2.82
C THR A 303 27.64 0.74 -2.34
N ASN A 304 26.69 0.25 -3.13
CA ASN A 304 25.77 -0.84 -2.75
C ASN A 304 25.95 -2.08 -3.62
N ASN A 305 25.57 -3.25 -3.08
CA ASN A 305 25.35 -4.44 -3.87
C ASN A 305 23.96 -4.37 -4.53
N ILE A 306 23.94 -3.91 -5.78
CA ILE A 306 22.76 -3.84 -6.66
C ILE A 306 22.83 -5.01 -7.63
N GLU A 307 21.78 -5.82 -7.76
CA GLU A 307 21.78 -7.03 -8.60
C GLU A 307 20.81 -6.95 -9.78
N TYR A 308 21.19 -7.55 -10.91
CA TYR A 308 20.33 -7.68 -12.08
C TYR A 308 19.10 -8.55 -11.75
N THR A 309 17.95 -8.23 -12.33
CA THR A 309 16.64 -8.88 -12.10
C THR A 309 16.07 -8.70 -10.68
N LYS A 310 16.90 -8.66 -9.62
CA LYS A 310 16.46 -8.34 -8.25
C LYS A 310 16.19 -6.84 -8.07
N ASN A 311 17.12 -6.00 -8.55
CA ASN A 311 17.07 -4.55 -8.35
C ASN A 311 16.99 -3.79 -9.68
N ILE A 312 17.73 -4.21 -10.70
CA ILE A 312 17.78 -3.53 -12.00
C ILE A 312 17.46 -4.46 -13.17
N ASP A 313 16.63 -3.96 -14.08
CA ASP A 313 16.47 -4.52 -15.43
C ASP A 313 17.12 -3.64 -16.49
N ILE A 314 17.71 -4.28 -17.50
CA ILE A 314 18.13 -3.67 -18.75
C ILE A 314 17.16 -4.11 -19.85
N THR A 315 16.50 -3.15 -20.50
CA THR A 315 15.42 -3.44 -21.46
C THR A 315 15.53 -2.65 -22.76
N SER A 316 15.00 -3.20 -23.85
CA SER A 316 14.79 -2.46 -25.10
C SER A 316 13.49 -2.85 -25.78
N TYR A 317 12.86 -1.89 -26.45
CA TYR A 317 11.75 -2.12 -27.36
C TYR A 317 12.16 -1.70 -28.78
N ARG A 318 12.21 -2.66 -29.71
CA ARG A 318 12.67 -2.48 -31.10
C ARG A 318 11.80 -3.34 -32.01
N ASP A 319 11.41 -2.82 -33.16
CA ASP A 319 10.67 -3.56 -34.20
C ASP A 319 9.43 -4.33 -33.69
N GLY A 320 8.75 -3.74 -32.69
CA GLY A 320 7.56 -4.30 -32.04
C GLY A 320 7.84 -5.27 -30.89
N GLN A 321 9.09 -5.64 -30.62
CA GLN A 321 9.48 -6.64 -29.62
C GLN A 321 10.18 -6.03 -28.40
N ARG A 322 9.93 -6.60 -27.21
CA ARG A 322 10.48 -6.16 -25.91
C ARG A 322 11.47 -7.18 -25.34
N GLU A 323 12.73 -6.80 -25.21
CA GLU A 323 13.85 -7.68 -24.82
C GLU A 323 14.40 -7.33 -23.44
N THR A 324 14.83 -8.35 -22.67
CA THR A 324 15.58 -8.18 -21.41
C THR A 324 17.02 -8.60 -21.65
N HIS A 325 17.98 -7.77 -21.24
CA HIS A 325 19.42 -7.99 -21.46
C HIS A 325 20.19 -8.28 -20.17
N ASN A 326 19.50 -8.51 -19.05
CA ASN A 326 20.06 -8.78 -17.73
C ASN A 326 21.12 -9.92 -17.76
N PRO A 327 22.38 -9.65 -17.41
CA PRO A 327 23.35 -10.66 -17.02
C PRO A 327 23.00 -11.29 -15.65
N ASP A 328 23.72 -12.35 -15.27
CA ASP A 328 23.68 -12.88 -13.91
C ASP A 328 24.50 -12.00 -12.94
N GLY A 329 23.98 -11.74 -11.74
CA GLY A 329 24.74 -11.19 -10.60
C GLY A 329 24.70 -9.66 -10.43
N ARG A 330 25.79 -9.09 -9.87
CA ARG A 330 25.89 -7.67 -9.49
C ARG A 330 25.97 -6.75 -10.72
N VAL A 331 25.21 -5.66 -10.68
CA VAL A 331 25.32 -4.53 -11.60
C VAL A 331 26.52 -3.67 -11.24
N LEU A 332 27.44 -3.50 -12.19
CA LEU A 332 28.56 -2.57 -12.07
C LEU A 332 28.39 -1.42 -13.08
N PRO A 333 28.87 -0.19 -12.76
CA PRO A 333 28.73 0.96 -13.65
C PRO A 333 29.23 0.73 -15.10
N PRO A 334 30.39 0.10 -15.38
CA PRO A 334 30.86 -0.07 -16.76
C PRO A 334 29.88 -0.85 -17.65
N ASP A 335 29.29 -1.93 -17.12
CA ASP A 335 28.38 -2.79 -17.88
C ASP A 335 27.02 -2.11 -18.09
N LEU A 336 26.49 -1.46 -17.05
CA LEU A 336 25.25 -0.68 -17.14
C LEU A 336 25.39 0.50 -18.10
N TRP A 337 26.51 1.23 -18.07
CA TRP A 337 26.77 2.32 -19.00
C TRP A 337 27.06 1.83 -20.43
N HIS A 338 27.60 0.62 -20.60
CA HIS A 338 27.70 -0.02 -21.91
C HIS A 338 26.32 -0.34 -22.51
N PHE A 339 25.43 -0.98 -21.75
CA PHE A 339 24.05 -1.24 -22.18
C PHE A 339 23.25 0.04 -22.48
N TYR A 340 23.41 1.06 -21.65
CA TYR A 340 22.83 2.38 -21.91
C TYR A 340 23.37 2.99 -23.22
N GLY A 341 24.67 2.88 -23.47
CA GLY A 341 25.32 3.31 -24.71
C GLY A 341 24.88 2.56 -25.96
N THR A 342 24.51 1.27 -25.86
CA THR A 342 23.93 0.49 -26.96
C THR A 342 22.42 0.68 -27.15
N GLY A 343 21.82 1.63 -26.41
CA GLY A 343 20.45 2.09 -26.60
C GLY A 343 19.40 1.40 -25.72
N CYS A 344 19.81 0.63 -24.71
CA CYS A 344 18.90 0.00 -23.74
C CYS A 344 18.50 0.98 -22.63
N SER A 345 17.27 0.85 -22.13
CA SER A 345 16.82 1.53 -20.90
C SER A 345 17.25 0.74 -19.66
N VAL A 346 17.47 1.46 -18.56
CA VAL A 346 17.66 0.91 -17.22
C VAL A 346 16.38 1.15 -16.43
N ARG A 347 15.81 0.11 -15.80
CA ARG A 347 14.73 0.22 -14.80
C ARG A 347 15.28 -0.21 -13.43
N MET A 348 15.03 0.59 -12.39
CA MET A 348 15.29 0.22 -10.99
C MET A 348 13.98 -0.12 -10.29
N LEU A 349 13.90 -1.30 -9.67
CA LEU A 349 12.70 -1.87 -9.05
C LEU A 349 12.44 -1.36 -7.62
N ASN A 350 13.49 -1.01 -6.87
CA ASN A 350 13.39 -0.62 -5.47
C ASN A 350 14.35 0.55 -5.09
N PRO A 351 14.28 1.71 -5.76
CA PRO A 351 15.15 2.86 -5.48
C PRO A 351 15.08 3.32 -4.01
N GLN A 352 13.91 3.23 -3.36
CA GLN A 352 13.72 3.56 -1.94
C GLN A 352 14.54 2.71 -0.97
N THR A 353 15.06 1.55 -1.38
CA THR A 353 15.96 0.77 -0.52
C THR A 353 17.30 1.48 -0.30
N TYR A 354 17.79 2.20 -1.31
CA TYR A 354 19.16 2.76 -1.34
C TYR A 354 19.19 4.30 -1.41
N LEU A 355 18.18 4.93 -2.02
CA LEU A 355 18.12 6.38 -2.22
C LEU A 355 17.21 7.04 -1.19
N ARG A 356 17.83 7.71 -0.21
CA ARG A 356 17.16 8.33 0.95
C ARG A 356 16.04 9.30 0.55
N SER A 357 16.24 10.10 -0.49
CA SER A 357 15.27 11.05 -1.03
C SER A 357 13.96 10.39 -1.51
N VAL A 358 14.07 9.29 -2.24
CA VAL A 358 12.92 8.51 -2.75
C VAL A 358 12.21 7.80 -1.60
N TYR A 359 12.97 7.25 -0.65
CA TYR A 359 12.41 6.70 0.58
C TYR A 359 11.62 7.74 1.40
N GLU A 360 12.13 8.96 1.54
CA GLU A 360 11.40 10.02 2.24
C GLU A 360 10.11 10.44 1.55
N LEU A 361 10.10 10.50 0.21
CA LEU A 361 8.88 10.76 -0.56
C LEU A 361 7.85 9.65 -0.33
N ASN A 362 8.27 8.39 -0.46
CA ASN A 362 7.39 7.23 -0.33
C ASN A 362 6.81 7.09 1.09
N VAL A 363 7.60 7.29 2.15
CA VAL A 363 7.10 7.22 3.54
C VAL A 363 6.13 8.37 3.86
N LYS A 364 6.34 9.57 3.31
CA LYS A 364 5.38 10.68 3.47
C LYS A 364 4.07 10.38 2.73
N LEU A 365 4.12 9.79 1.54
CA LEU A 365 2.92 9.44 0.77
C LEU A 365 2.17 8.22 1.35
N GLN A 366 2.85 7.18 1.84
CA GLN A 366 2.18 6.00 2.41
C GLN A 366 1.32 6.36 3.64
N GLU A 367 1.74 7.37 4.42
CA GLU A 367 0.94 7.89 5.55
C GLU A 367 -0.37 8.53 5.10
N TYR A 368 -0.40 9.20 3.94
CA TYR A 368 -1.61 9.84 3.42
C TYR A 368 -2.54 8.86 2.70
N PHE A 369 -1.99 7.93 1.93
CA PHE A 369 -2.76 6.95 1.16
C PHE A 369 -3.11 5.66 1.92
N HIS A 370 -2.58 5.47 3.14
CA HIS A 370 -2.75 4.27 3.99
C HIS A 370 -2.56 2.93 3.25
N CYS A 371 -1.62 2.92 2.31
CA CYS A 371 -1.21 1.74 1.55
C CYS A 371 0.26 1.91 1.15
N MET A 372 0.91 0.80 0.75
CA MET A 372 2.30 0.85 0.29
C MET A 372 2.47 1.87 -0.83
N THR A 373 3.45 2.78 -0.69
CA THR A 373 3.94 3.59 -1.80
C THR A 373 5.24 3.00 -2.31
N GLY A 374 5.18 2.38 -3.49
CA GLY A 374 6.32 1.92 -4.26
C GLY A 374 6.91 3.03 -5.14
N ALA A 375 8.08 2.77 -5.72
CA ALA A 375 8.65 3.61 -6.76
C ALA A 375 9.50 2.77 -7.71
N ASN A 376 9.57 3.17 -8.97
CA ASN A 376 10.59 2.70 -9.91
C ASN A 376 11.26 3.93 -10.55
N PHE A 377 12.54 3.86 -10.91
CA PHE A 377 13.13 4.85 -11.83
C PHE A 377 13.44 4.22 -13.19
N TYR A 378 13.35 5.03 -14.24
CA TYR A 378 13.61 4.63 -15.61
C TYR A 378 14.56 5.62 -16.28
N LEU A 379 15.74 5.15 -16.67
CA LEU A 379 16.75 5.90 -17.41
C LEU A 379 16.82 5.39 -18.85
N THR A 380 16.34 6.18 -19.81
CA THR A 380 16.29 5.83 -21.24
C THR A 380 17.27 6.71 -22.04
N PRO A 381 18.13 6.14 -22.90
CA PRO A 381 19.07 6.89 -23.74
C PRO A 381 18.36 7.57 -24.92
N PRO A 382 18.97 8.57 -25.58
CA PRO A 382 18.31 9.34 -26.64
C PRO A 382 17.80 8.51 -27.82
N GLY A 383 16.61 8.84 -28.30
CA GLY A 383 16.01 8.21 -29.49
C GLY A 383 15.59 6.75 -29.34
N SER A 384 15.46 6.21 -28.12
CA SER A 384 15.02 4.82 -27.88
C SER A 384 13.76 4.69 -27.02
N GLN A 385 13.21 3.47 -27.01
CA GLN A 385 12.09 3.01 -26.18
C GLN A 385 12.54 1.75 -25.42
N GLY A 386 12.20 1.64 -24.13
CA GLY A 386 12.61 0.50 -23.28
C GLY A 386 11.56 -0.60 -23.14
N PHE A 387 10.28 -0.26 -23.28
CA PHE A 387 9.14 -1.11 -22.95
C PHE A 387 8.08 -1.03 -24.05
N ALA A 388 7.36 -2.13 -24.26
CA ALA A 388 6.16 -2.16 -25.10
C ALA A 388 5.03 -1.32 -24.50
N PRO A 389 3.94 -1.04 -25.24
CA PRO A 389 2.68 -0.65 -24.65
C PRO A 389 2.18 -1.68 -23.62
N HIS A 390 1.71 -1.23 -22.47
CA HIS A 390 1.14 -2.05 -21.40
C HIS A 390 0.26 -1.19 -20.47
N TYR A 391 -0.52 -1.83 -19.60
CA TYR A 391 -1.11 -1.18 -18.41
C TYR A 391 -0.66 -1.89 -17.13
N ASP A 392 -0.58 -1.16 -16.03
CA ASP A 392 -0.26 -1.69 -14.71
C ASP A 392 -1.50 -1.82 -13.81
N ASP A 393 -1.35 -2.50 -12.67
CA ASP A 393 -2.35 -2.67 -11.59
C ASP A 393 -2.22 -1.63 -10.45
N ILE A 394 -1.44 -0.57 -10.66
CA ILE A 394 -1.17 0.49 -9.68
C ILE A 394 -1.60 1.87 -10.18
N GLU A 395 -1.90 2.75 -9.24
CA GLU A 395 -2.12 4.18 -9.52
C GLU A 395 -0.75 4.84 -9.73
N ALA A 396 -0.50 5.34 -10.94
CA ALA A 396 0.83 5.73 -11.39
C ALA A 396 1.04 7.24 -11.42
N PHE A 397 2.11 7.73 -10.79
CA PHE A 397 2.53 9.12 -10.82
C PHE A 397 3.94 9.23 -11.40
N VAL A 398 4.06 9.69 -12.66
CA VAL A 398 5.32 9.89 -13.36
C VAL A 398 5.86 11.29 -13.06
N LEU A 399 6.98 11.36 -12.34
CA LEU A 399 7.75 12.57 -12.06
C LEU A 399 8.94 12.61 -13.03
N GLN A 400 8.91 13.51 -14.02
CA GLN A 400 9.99 13.64 -15.00
C GLN A 400 11.17 14.39 -14.38
N ILE A 401 12.29 13.71 -14.12
CA ILE A 401 13.43 14.22 -13.33
C ILE A 401 14.49 14.90 -14.22
N GLU A 402 14.93 14.22 -15.28
CA GLU A 402 15.87 14.78 -16.25
C GLU A 402 15.39 14.55 -17.69
N GLY A 403 15.83 15.42 -18.61
CA GLY A 403 15.66 15.21 -20.04
C GLY A 403 14.21 15.35 -20.52
N ARG A 404 13.85 14.59 -21.57
CA ARG A 404 12.56 14.72 -22.27
C ARG A 404 12.04 13.36 -22.75
N LYS A 405 10.77 13.03 -22.50
CA LYS A 405 10.15 11.76 -22.97
C LYS A 405 8.77 12.01 -23.57
N ARG A 406 8.53 11.45 -24.76
CA ARG A 406 7.20 11.41 -25.39
C ARG A 406 6.40 10.26 -24.79
N TRP A 407 5.35 10.60 -24.05
CA TRP A 407 4.37 9.69 -23.48
C TRP A 407 3.11 9.66 -24.35
N ARG A 408 2.57 8.46 -24.58
CA ARG A 408 1.28 8.23 -25.21
C ARG A 408 0.42 7.38 -24.28
N LEU A 409 -0.74 7.90 -23.87
CA LEU A 409 -1.75 7.19 -23.09
C LEU A 409 -2.92 6.80 -23.99
N TYR A 410 -3.57 5.67 -23.69
CA TYR A 410 -4.73 5.14 -24.38
C TYR A 410 -5.78 4.70 -23.34
N GLY A 411 -7.05 4.68 -23.75
CA GLY A 411 -8.11 4.11 -22.91
C GLY A 411 -8.04 2.58 -22.82
N PRO A 412 -8.74 1.96 -21.87
CA PRO A 412 -8.92 0.51 -21.85
C PRO A 412 -9.66 0.04 -23.13
N ARG A 413 -9.22 -1.09 -23.70
CA ARG A 413 -9.76 -1.67 -24.94
C ARG A 413 -11.10 -2.37 -24.70
N THR A 414 -11.30 -2.86 -23.47
CA THR A 414 -12.55 -3.48 -23.00
C THR A 414 -12.92 -2.96 -21.62
N PRO A 415 -14.20 -2.97 -21.21
CA PRO A 415 -14.61 -2.57 -19.86
C PRO A 415 -13.91 -3.34 -18.73
N GLN A 416 -13.42 -4.55 -19.00
CA GLN A 416 -12.72 -5.41 -18.06
C GLN A 416 -11.28 -4.94 -17.74
N GLU A 417 -10.70 -4.07 -18.58
CA GLU A 417 -9.38 -3.47 -18.34
C GLU A 417 -9.47 -2.19 -17.51
N GLN A 418 -10.66 -1.60 -17.32
CA GLN A 418 -10.82 -0.41 -16.48
C GLN A 418 -10.57 -0.73 -15.00
N LEU A 419 -9.65 -0.01 -14.37
CA LEU A 419 -9.22 -0.23 -12.97
C LEU A 419 -8.72 -1.66 -12.69
N ALA A 420 -8.04 -2.25 -13.68
CA ALA A 420 -7.49 -3.61 -13.66
C ALA A 420 -6.78 -3.97 -12.33
N ARG A 421 -7.07 -5.18 -11.81
CA ARG A 421 -6.47 -5.73 -10.56
C ARG A 421 -5.15 -6.50 -10.79
N VAL A 422 -4.68 -6.57 -12.04
CA VAL A 422 -3.44 -7.23 -12.50
C VAL A 422 -2.90 -6.48 -13.72
N SER A 423 -1.58 -6.36 -13.87
CA SER A 423 -0.95 -5.73 -15.05
C SER A 423 -1.17 -6.54 -16.33
N SER A 424 -1.04 -5.89 -17.49
CA SER A 424 -1.17 -6.53 -18.80
C SER A 424 0.09 -7.32 -19.20
N GLU A 425 -0.05 -8.16 -20.23
CA GLU A 425 1.09 -8.56 -21.04
C GLU A 425 1.62 -7.39 -21.90
N ASN A 426 2.71 -7.59 -22.62
CA ASN A 426 3.24 -6.60 -23.56
C ASN A 426 2.36 -6.58 -24.82
N LEU A 427 1.77 -5.42 -25.14
CA LEU A 427 0.82 -5.31 -26.26
C LEU A 427 1.52 -4.92 -27.58
N GLY A 428 0.95 -5.38 -28.70
CA GLY A 428 1.28 -4.90 -30.04
C GLY A 428 0.87 -3.44 -30.27
N GLN A 429 1.42 -2.79 -31.30
CA GLN A 429 0.94 -1.46 -31.71
C GLN A 429 -0.41 -1.52 -32.45
N ASP A 430 -0.71 -2.68 -33.02
CA ASP A 430 -1.97 -3.06 -33.68
C ASP A 430 -3.09 -3.37 -32.68
N GLU A 431 -2.75 -3.74 -31.45
CA GLU A 431 -3.71 -3.88 -30.34
C GLU A 431 -4.18 -2.53 -29.76
N LEU A 432 -3.58 -1.41 -30.17
CA LEU A 432 -3.90 -0.07 -29.67
C LEU A 432 -5.11 0.52 -30.41
N THR A 433 -6.27 0.44 -29.79
CA THR A 433 -7.54 0.88 -30.38
C THR A 433 -7.65 2.41 -30.40
N GLY A 434 -7.49 3.00 -31.59
CA GLY A 434 -7.73 4.42 -31.84
C GLY A 434 -6.53 5.34 -31.55
N PRO A 435 -6.73 6.67 -31.65
CA PRO A 435 -5.69 7.64 -31.29
C PRO A 435 -5.43 7.63 -29.77
N PRO A 436 -4.21 7.98 -29.32
CA PRO A 436 -3.93 8.17 -27.90
C PRO A 436 -4.82 9.27 -27.30
N ILE A 437 -5.31 9.05 -26.08
CA ILE A 437 -6.10 10.03 -25.30
C ILE A 437 -5.22 11.16 -24.74
N LEU A 438 -3.90 10.94 -24.69
CA LEU A 438 -2.88 11.96 -24.45
C LEU A 438 -1.62 11.60 -25.23
N ASP A 439 -1.05 12.56 -25.95
CA ASP A 439 0.26 12.44 -26.60
C ASP A 439 1.07 13.70 -26.28
N VAL A 440 2.08 13.59 -25.42
CA VAL A 440 2.79 14.72 -24.81
C VAL A 440 4.28 14.42 -24.68
N VAL A 441 5.12 15.45 -24.84
CA VAL A 441 6.54 15.39 -24.41
C VAL A 441 6.63 16.01 -23.02
N LEU A 442 6.89 15.19 -22.00
CA LEU A 442 7.22 15.67 -20.66
C LEU A 442 8.65 16.18 -20.64
N GLU A 443 8.89 17.28 -19.93
CA GLU A 443 10.22 17.79 -19.61
C GLU A 443 10.50 17.69 -18.11
N ALA A 444 11.76 17.89 -17.70
CA ALA A 444 12.14 17.92 -16.29
C ALA A 444 11.23 18.89 -15.49
N GLY A 445 10.68 18.42 -14.38
CA GLY A 445 9.72 19.13 -13.53
C GLY A 445 8.24 18.78 -13.74
N ASP A 446 7.88 18.14 -14.86
CA ASP A 446 6.48 17.82 -15.17
C ASP A 446 5.97 16.61 -14.36
N LEU A 447 4.66 16.56 -14.09
CA LEU A 447 3.95 15.38 -13.59
C LEU A 447 3.01 14.82 -14.66
N LEU A 448 2.94 13.50 -14.77
CA LEU A 448 1.83 12.80 -15.42
C LEU A 448 1.29 11.70 -14.50
N TYR A 449 0.05 11.84 -14.02
CA TYR A 449 -0.70 10.78 -13.34
C TYR A 449 -1.65 10.08 -14.30
N PHE A 450 -1.84 8.76 -14.13
CA PHE A 450 -2.93 8.00 -14.74
C PHE A 450 -3.34 6.79 -13.87
N PRO A 451 -4.62 6.39 -13.91
CA PRO A 451 -5.12 5.25 -13.13
C PRO A 451 -4.70 3.90 -13.73
N ARG A 452 -4.73 2.85 -12.90
CA ARG A 452 -4.46 1.47 -13.30
C ARG A 452 -5.41 1.00 -14.41
N GLY A 453 -4.91 0.17 -15.32
CA GLY A 453 -5.62 -0.18 -16.55
C GLY A 453 -5.50 0.84 -17.70
N CYS A 454 -4.88 2.01 -17.48
CA CYS A 454 -4.56 2.93 -18.58
C CYS A 454 -3.35 2.41 -19.37
N ILE A 455 -3.57 2.07 -20.64
CA ILE A 455 -2.49 1.62 -21.54
C ILE A 455 -1.57 2.81 -21.84
N HIS A 456 -0.26 2.62 -21.67
CA HIS A 456 0.72 3.66 -21.90
C HIS A 456 1.97 3.14 -22.60
N GLN A 457 2.67 4.03 -23.32
CA GLN A 457 4.01 3.79 -23.83
C GLN A 457 4.83 5.10 -23.88
N ALA A 458 6.15 5.00 -23.65
CA ALA A 458 7.02 6.16 -23.54
C ALA A 458 8.38 5.98 -24.22
N ALA A 459 8.71 6.87 -25.17
CA ALA A 459 9.96 6.89 -25.91
C ALA A 459 10.68 8.23 -25.72
N THR A 460 12.02 8.22 -25.69
CA THR A 460 12.78 9.49 -25.71
C THR A 460 12.68 10.18 -27.07
N VAL A 461 12.75 11.51 -27.06
CA VAL A 461 12.83 12.31 -28.29
C VAL A 461 14.27 12.29 -28.84
N PRO A 462 14.48 12.52 -30.15
CA PRO A 462 15.83 12.61 -30.72
C PRO A 462 16.67 13.67 -30.00
N GLY A 463 17.92 13.32 -29.66
CA GLY A 463 18.89 14.23 -29.03
C GLY A 463 18.73 14.49 -27.54
N ALA A 464 17.74 13.91 -26.85
CA ALA A 464 17.58 14.03 -25.39
C ALA A 464 17.38 12.66 -24.73
N HIS A 465 18.05 12.42 -23.59
CA HIS A 465 17.75 11.28 -22.73
C HIS A 465 16.46 11.53 -21.93
N SER A 466 16.07 10.57 -21.10
CA SER A 466 15.05 10.76 -20.06
C SER A 466 15.43 10.02 -18.80
N LEU A 467 15.29 10.69 -17.65
CA LEU A 467 15.19 10.06 -16.34
C LEU A 467 13.85 10.44 -15.71
N HIS A 468 13.05 9.47 -15.27
CA HIS A 468 11.86 9.72 -14.47
C HIS A 468 11.75 8.73 -13.32
N ILE A 469 10.99 9.11 -12.29
CA ILE A 469 10.46 8.19 -11.27
C ILE A 469 8.98 7.97 -11.58
N THR A 470 8.53 6.72 -11.55
CA THR A 470 7.11 6.41 -11.38
C THR A 470 6.91 6.06 -9.92
N VAL A 471 6.19 6.91 -9.17
CA VAL A 471 5.69 6.58 -7.83
C VAL A 471 4.39 5.78 -8.03
N SER A 472 4.26 4.66 -7.34
CA SER A 472 3.16 3.71 -7.50
C SER A 472 2.50 3.38 -6.17
N MET A 473 1.18 3.18 -6.17
CA MET A 473 0.41 2.94 -4.96
C MET A 473 -0.93 2.24 -5.27
N TYR A 474 -1.69 1.90 -4.22
CA TYR A 474 -3.06 1.38 -4.29
C TYR A 474 -3.22 -0.02 -4.94
N GLN A 475 -2.12 -0.77 -5.11
CA GLN A 475 -2.15 -2.16 -5.55
C GLN A 475 -3.04 -3.00 -4.62
N ARG A 476 -3.92 -3.84 -5.18
CA ARG A 476 -4.80 -4.75 -4.41
C ARG A 476 -5.54 -4.05 -3.25
N ASN A 477 -6.01 -2.82 -3.46
CA ASN A 477 -6.66 -1.98 -2.45
C ASN A 477 -8.04 -1.47 -2.87
N CYS A 478 -8.87 -2.33 -3.49
CA CYS A 478 -10.24 -1.97 -3.90
C CYS A 478 -11.33 -2.71 -3.12
N TRP A 479 -12.61 -2.39 -3.38
CA TRP A 479 -13.77 -3.03 -2.73
C TRP A 479 -13.77 -4.57 -2.80
N ALA A 480 -13.23 -5.16 -3.88
CA ALA A 480 -13.10 -6.61 -3.98
C ALA A 480 -12.06 -7.17 -2.98
N ASP A 481 -10.96 -6.45 -2.72
CA ASP A 481 -9.97 -6.84 -1.72
C ASP A 481 -10.53 -6.75 -0.29
N LEU A 482 -11.39 -5.77 -0.01
CA LEU A 482 -12.14 -5.70 1.26
C LEU A 482 -13.13 -6.87 1.39
N PHE A 483 -13.91 -7.17 0.35
CA PHE A 483 -14.88 -8.28 0.39
C PHE A 483 -14.21 -9.66 0.43
N GLU A 484 -13.02 -9.82 -0.14
CA GLU A 484 -12.17 -11.02 -0.03
C GLU A 484 -11.73 -11.28 1.42
N GLN A 485 -11.56 -10.24 2.26
CA GLN A 485 -11.34 -10.38 3.72
C GLN A 485 -12.64 -10.51 4.53
N MET A 486 -13.67 -9.73 4.17
CA MET A 486 -14.94 -9.65 4.90
C MET A 486 -15.79 -10.91 4.81
N LEU A 487 -15.94 -11.49 3.61
CA LEU A 487 -16.87 -12.61 3.39
C LEU A 487 -16.53 -13.87 4.21
N PRO A 488 -15.27 -14.28 4.39
CA PRO A 488 -14.92 -15.38 5.31
C PRO A 488 -15.31 -15.10 6.77
N ILE A 489 -15.01 -13.90 7.29
CA ILE A 489 -15.31 -13.49 8.67
C ILE A 489 -16.82 -13.44 8.89
N ALA A 490 -17.53 -12.79 7.97
CA ALA A 490 -18.99 -12.70 7.93
C ALA A 490 -19.66 -14.07 7.92
N LEU A 491 -19.24 -14.96 7.00
CA LEU A 491 -19.81 -16.30 6.85
C LEU A 491 -19.59 -17.16 8.09
N ALA A 492 -18.39 -17.15 8.66
CA ALA A 492 -18.11 -17.90 9.88
C ALA A 492 -18.92 -17.36 11.07
N THR A 493 -19.07 -16.03 11.19
CA THR A 493 -19.84 -15.40 12.30
C THR A 493 -21.32 -15.75 12.18
N ALA A 494 -21.90 -15.52 11.00
CA ALA A 494 -23.30 -15.85 10.74
C ALA A 494 -23.56 -17.36 10.90
N ALA A 495 -22.64 -18.24 10.48
CA ALA A 495 -22.76 -19.68 10.68
C ALA A 495 -22.72 -20.13 12.16
N GLU A 496 -22.23 -19.29 13.10
CA GLU A 496 -22.38 -19.55 14.53
C GLU A 496 -23.74 -19.10 15.10
N GLU A 497 -24.39 -18.10 14.51
CA GLU A 497 -25.59 -17.47 15.08
C GLU A 497 -26.88 -17.92 14.39
N GLU A 498 -26.85 -18.14 13.08
CA GLU A 498 -27.99 -18.48 12.24
C GLU A 498 -28.08 -20.00 11.96
N PRO A 499 -29.05 -20.73 12.55
CA PRO A 499 -29.20 -22.17 12.32
C PRO A 499 -29.44 -22.53 10.85
N GLN A 500 -30.05 -21.62 10.07
CA GLN A 500 -30.36 -21.83 8.64
C GLN A 500 -29.11 -21.96 7.77
N LEU A 501 -27.98 -21.37 8.19
CA LEU A 501 -26.68 -21.53 7.51
C LEU A 501 -25.99 -22.86 7.85
N ARG A 502 -26.47 -23.57 8.86
CA ARG A 502 -26.02 -24.91 9.28
C ARG A 502 -26.96 -26.04 8.86
N GLU A 503 -28.09 -25.73 8.21
CA GLU A 503 -28.97 -26.75 7.65
C GLU A 503 -28.28 -27.55 6.53
N GLY A 504 -28.59 -28.84 6.44
CA GLY A 504 -28.09 -29.68 5.36
C GLY A 504 -28.56 -29.21 3.98
N LEU A 505 -27.65 -29.20 3.01
CA LEU A 505 -27.99 -28.91 1.61
C LEU A 505 -28.98 -29.95 1.06
N PRO A 506 -29.87 -29.59 0.11
CA PRO A 506 -30.72 -30.56 -0.58
C PRO A 506 -29.87 -31.65 -1.25
N LEU A 507 -30.26 -32.92 -1.04
CA LEU A 507 -29.51 -34.07 -1.56
C LEU A 507 -29.43 -34.09 -3.10
N ASP A 508 -30.42 -33.48 -3.75
CA ASP A 508 -30.58 -33.32 -5.19
C ASP A 508 -30.04 -31.98 -5.74
N LEU A 509 -29.37 -31.15 -4.93
CA LEU A 509 -28.84 -29.84 -5.34
C LEU A 509 -28.03 -29.89 -6.64
N HIS A 510 -27.24 -30.96 -6.83
CA HIS A 510 -26.41 -31.21 -8.00
C HIS A 510 -27.21 -31.54 -9.29
N GLN A 511 -28.51 -31.81 -9.19
CA GLN A 511 -29.44 -32.05 -10.31
C GLN A 511 -30.11 -30.75 -10.79
N HIS A 512 -29.90 -29.65 -10.06
CA HIS A 512 -30.46 -28.31 -10.35
C HIS A 512 -29.38 -27.22 -10.52
N PHE A 513 -28.10 -27.54 -10.28
CA PHE A 513 -26.96 -26.62 -10.35
C PHE A 513 -25.72 -27.31 -10.93
N GLY A 514 -24.77 -26.52 -11.43
CA GLY A 514 -23.61 -26.98 -12.20
C GLY A 514 -23.76 -26.72 -13.69
N ILE A 515 -22.69 -26.96 -14.46
CA ILE A 515 -22.60 -26.60 -15.89
C ILE A 515 -23.65 -27.34 -16.74
N VAL A 516 -23.94 -28.60 -16.42
CA VAL A 516 -24.99 -29.40 -17.12
C VAL A 516 -26.41 -28.82 -16.91
N HIS A 517 -26.58 -27.95 -15.91
CA HIS A 517 -27.87 -27.37 -15.52
C HIS A 517 -27.85 -25.83 -15.51
N SER A 518 -26.87 -25.18 -16.17
CA SER A 518 -26.78 -23.71 -16.23
C SER A 518 -27.97 -23.10 -16.96
N ASP A 519 -28.30 -23.69 -18.11
CA ASP A 519 -29.19 -23.13 -19.14
C ASP A 519 -30.66 -23.41 -18.84
N GLY A 520 -30.93 -24.42 -18.01
CA GLY A 520 -32.25 -24.74 -17.51
C GLY A 520 -32.66 -23.84 -16.34
N MET A 521 -33.97 -23.59 -16.20
CA MET A 521 -34.54 -22.82 -15.09
C MET A 521 -35.73 -23.54 -14.45
N SER A 522 -35.45 -24.71 -13.85
CA SER A 522 -36.46 -25.53 -13.16
C SER A 522 -37.16 -24.77 -12.03
N ALA A 523 -38.32 -25.25 -11.59
CA ALA A 523 -39.03 -24.67 -10.44
C ALA A 523 -38.16 -24.72 -9.18
N GLU A 524 -37.46 -25.84 -8.94
CA GLU A 524 -36.61 -26.01 -7.77
C GLU A 524 -35.33 -25.16 -7.85
N ARG A 525 -34.70 -25.05 -9.04
CA ARG A 525 -33.57 -24.13 -9.26
C ARG A 525 -33.94 -22.69 -8.91
N ARG A 526 -35.15 -22.23 -9.27
CA ARG A 526 -35.66 -20.90 -8.87
C ARG A 526 -35.89 -20.80 -7.36
N ARG A 527 -36.55 -21.78 -6.75
CA ARG A 527 -36.79 -21.84 -5.29
C ARG A 527 -35.47 -21.78 -4.51
N LEU A 528 -34.47 -22.54 -4.93
CA LEU A 528 -33.15 -22.58 -4.30
C LEU A 528 -32.34 -21.29 -4.53
N ILE A 529 -32.40 -20.66 -5.72
CA ILE A 529 -31.81 -19.33 -5.94
C ILE A 529 -32.41 -18.28 -5.00
N VAL A 530 -33.74 -18.29 -4.80
CA VAL A 530 -34.40 -17.38 -3.84
C VAL A 530 -33.93 -17.67 -2.42
N ARG A 531 -33.91 -18.93 -1.99
CA ARG A 531 -33.44 -19.32 -0.64
C ARG A 531 -31.99 -18.90 -0.40
N ILE A 532 -31.09 -19.15 -1.35
CA ILE A 532 -29.66 -18.77 -1.26
C ILE A 532 -29.52 -17.26 -1.12
N ARG A 533 -30.26 -16.46 -1.92
CA ARG A 533 -30.24 -14.99 -1.81
C ARG A 533 -30.69 -14.50 -0.43
N SER A 534 -31.82 -15.00 0.08
CA SER A 534 -32.33 -14.62 1.41
C SER A 534 -31.43 -15.03 2.59
N MET A 535 -30.45 -15.90 2.38
CA MET A 535 -29.44 -16.25 3.36
C MET A 535 -28.17 -15.38 3.23
N PHE A 536 -27.97 -14.72 2.09
CA PHE A 536 -26.83 -13.82 1.86
C PHE A 536 -27.00 -12.48 2.60
N ASP A 537 -28.23 -12.02 2.75
CA ASP A 537 -28.58 -10.83 3.55
C ASP A 537 -28.17 -10.98 5.04
N LYS A 538 -28.03 -12.22 5.52
CA LYS A 538 -27.62 -12.58 6.89
C LYS A 538 -26.11 -12.51 7.13
N LEU A 539 -25.32 -12.22 6.09
CA LEU A 539 -23.86 -12.12 6.20
C LEU A 539 -23.38 -10.72 6.61
N PHE A 540 -24.25 -9.70 6.57
CA PHE A 540 -23.87 -8.33 6.94
C PHE A 540 -23.77 -8.18 8.46
N SER A 541 -22.59 -7.78 8.93
CA SER A 541 -22.30 -7.47 10.34
C SER A 541 -21.18 -6.44 10.40
N ASP A 542 -21.37 -5.36 11.17
CA ASP A 542 -20.37 -4.30 11.34
C ASP A 542 -19.04 -4.86 11.86
N ALA A 543 -19.09 -5.83 12.78
CA ALA A 543 -17.90 -6.50 13.31
C ALA A 543 -17.10 -7.29 12.25
N ALA A 544 -17.77 -7.78 11.19
CA ALA A 544 -17.09 -8.41 10.06
C ALA A 544 -16.47 -7.38 9.09
N ILE A 545 -17.03 -6.17 9.02
CA ILE A 545 -16.44 -5.04 8.29
C ILE A 545 -15.21 -4.53 9.05
N ASP A 546 -15.33 -4.28 10.36
CA ASP A 546 -14.22 -3.85 11.22
C ASP A 546 -13.07 -4.86 11.20
N GLY A 547 -13.37 -6.16 11.36
CA GLY A 547 -12.37 -7.24 11.26
C GLY A 547 -11.71 -7.33 9.88
N ALA A 548 -12.43 -7.05 8.80
CA ALA A 548 -11.85 -6.98 7.45
C ALA A 548 -10.92 -5.77 7.27
N VAL A 549 -11.31 -4.61 7.81
CA VAL A 549 -10.48 -3.39 7.82
C VAL A 549 -9.23 -3.60 8.69
N ASP A 550 -9.33 -4.32 9.81
CA ASP A 550 -8.18 -4.76 10.59
C ASP A 550 -7.21 -5.61 9.77
N GLN A 551 -7.69 -6.58 8.98
CA GLN A 551 -6.82 -7.38 8.10
C GLN A 551 -6.16 -6.54 6.99
N LEU A 552 -6.88 -5.61 6.37
CA LEU A 552 -6.28 -4.69 5.38
C LEU A 552 -5.23 -3.77 6.01
N ALA A 553 -5.48 -3.25 7.22
CA ALA A 553 -4.54 -2.40 7.95
C ALA A 553 -3.33 -3.20 8.49
N LYS A 554 -3.54 -4.44 8.94
CA LYS A 554 -2.46 -5.39 9.30
C LYS A 554 -1.55 -5.68 8.11
N ARG A 555 -2.12 -5.92 6.94
CA ARG A 555 -1.37 -6.05 5.68
C ARG A 555 -0.54 -4.79 5.40
N PHE A 556 -1.12 -3.60 5.53
CA PHE A 556 -0.36 -2.34 5.44
C PHE A 556 0.81 -2.26 6.43
N GLN A 557 0.68 -2.74 7.69
CA GLN A 557 1.81 -2.79 8.63
C GLN A 557 2.95 -3.72 8.17
N HIS A 558 2.70 -4.71 7.31
CA HIS A 558 3.74 -5.57 6.73
C HIS A 558 4.32 -4.97 5.43
N ASP A 559 3.47 -4.36 4.61
CA ASP A 559 3.86 -3.76 3.32
C ASP A 559 4.60 -2.42 3.48
N ALA A 560 4.35 -1.69 4.58
CA ALA A 560 4.86 -0.35 4.83
C ALA A 560 6.38 -0.30 4.97
N LEU A 561 6.98 0.75 4.39
CA LEU A 561 8.37 1.14 4.65
C LEU A 561 8.50 1.61 6.11
N PRO A 562 9.65 1.39 6.78
CA PRO A 562 9.88 1.90 8.14
C PRO A 562 9.78 3.43 8.18
N PRO A 563 9.31 4.02 9.30
CA PRO A 563 8.97 5.42 9.38
C PRO A 563 10.20 6.33 9.29
N LEU A 564 9.97 7.60 8.95
CA LEU A 564 10.92 8.66 9.25
C LEU A 564 10.79 9.05 10.72
N VAL A 565 11.93 9.27 11.38
CA VAL A 565 12.03 10.05 12.64
C VAL A 565 12.58 11.42 12.24
N ASP A 566 11.98 12.50 12.74
CA ASP A 566 12.49 13.85 12.47
C ASP A 566 13.69 14.18 13.39
N PHE A 567 14.60 15.05 12.95
CA PHE A 567 15.73 15.47 13.78
C PHE A 567 15.27 16.18 15.07
N GLY A 568 14.14 16.88 15.05
CA GLY A 568 13.52 17.49 16.23
C GLY A 568 12.81 16.50 17.18
N GLU A 569 12.63 15.24 16.78
CA GLU A 569 12.11 14.15 17.63
C GLU A 569 13.21 13.19 18.07
N TRP A 570 14.37 13.18 17.40
CA TRP A 570 15.33 12.09 17.43
C TRP A 570 15.76 11.71 18.86
N ASP A 571 16.20 12.68 19.66
CA ASP A 571 16.63 12.47 21.04
C ASP A 571 15.49 12.19 22.04
N ASP A 572 14.23 12.35 21.64
CA ASP A 572 13.04 11.97 22.42
C ASP A 572 12.52 10.56 22.05
N THR A 573 13.17 9.88 21.09
CA THR A 573 12.94 8.47 20.73
C THR A 573 14.08 7.56 21.20
N VAL A 574 13.88 6.24 21.13
CA VAL A 574 14.92 5.22 21.43
C VAL A 574 16.19 5.37 20.58
N TYR A 575 16.07 5.95 19.38
CA TYR A 575 17.20 6.18 18.47
C TYR A 575 18.11 7.34 18.91
N GLY A 576 17.66 8.14 19.89
CA GLY A 576 18.36 9.28 20.47
C GLY A 576 19.75 8.95 20.99
N ALA A 577 20.74 9.75 20.57
CA ALA A 577 22.12 9.61 21.05
C ALA A 577 22.23 10.05 22.52
N GLY A 578 21.42 11.02 22.95
CA GLY A 578 21.39 11.53 24.32
C GLY A 578 20.71 10.62 25.36
N ASN A 579 20.32 9.39 25.03
CA ASN A 579 19.59 8.49 25.94
C ASN A 579 20.47 7.89 27.05
N TYR A 580 21.76 7.66 26.77
CA TYR A 580 22.70 7.02 27.68
C TYR A 580 24.04 7.78 27.74
N GLU A 581 24.52 8.04 28.96
CA GLU A 581 25.84 8.59 29.22
C GLU A 581 26.82 7.44 29.52
N PHE A 582 27.87 7.30 28.71
CA PHE A 582 28.97 6.35 28.93
C PHE A 582 30.08 7.05 29.69
N ARG A 583 30.33 6.66 30.94
CA ARG A 583 31.28 7.34 31.83
C ARG A 583 32.69 6.72 31.76
N PRO A 584 33.77 7.49 32.04
CA PRO A 584 35.15 6.99 32.00
C PRO A 584 35.47 5.84 32.97
N ASP A 585 34.62 5.61 33.99
CA ASP A 585 34.71 4.48 34.92
C ASP A 585 34.09 3.17 34.37
N GLY A 586 33.54 3.21 33.15
CA GLY A 586 32.85 2.09 32.52
C GLY A 586 31.38 1.95 32.93
N THR A 587 30.83 2.84 33.75
CA THR A 587 29.40 2.86 34.06
C THR A 587 28.59 3.48 32.93
N VAL A 588 27.36 2.99 32.75
CA VAL A 588 26.39 3.55 31.79
C VAL A 588 25.22 4.09 32.59
N TRP A 589 24.95 5.38 32.45
CA TRP A 589 23.86 6.06 33.12
C TRP A 589 22.72 6.35 32.13
N CYS A 590 21.47 6.08 32.52
CA CYS A 590 20.31 6.48 31.72
C CYS A 590 20.12 8.00 31.86
N ALA A 591 20.54 8.75 30.85
CA ALA A 591 20.49 10.21 30.85
C ALA A 591 19.07 10.75 30.60
N ARG A 592 18.20 9.96 29.95
CA ARG A 592 16.79 10.29 29.68
C ARG A 592 15.84 9.23 30.28
N PRO A 593 15.72 9.14 31.62
CA PRO A 593 14.82 8.17 32.26
C PRO A 593 13.35 8.56 32.06
N ILE A 594 12.53 7.61 31.61
CA ILE A 594 11.06 7.78 31.52
C ILE A 594 10.44 7.60 32.92
N ASP A 595 9.66 8.59 33.34
CA ASP A 595 8.91 8.66 34.60
C ASP A 595 7.44 9.07 34.39
N ASP A 596 6.63 9.06 35.45
CA ASP A 596 5.20 9.42 35.42
C ASP A 596 4.91 10.86 34.92
N ARG A 597 5.89 11.77 35.02
CA ARG A 597 5.76 13.18 34.61
C ARG A 597 6.09 13.37 33.12
N SER A 598 6.73 12.38 32.51
CA SER A 598 7.05 12.36 31.09
C SER A 598 5.78 12.35 30.25
N SER A 599 5.84 12.88 29.03
CA SER A 599 4.70 13.04 28.13
C SER A 599 4.95 12.33 26.80
N VAL A 600 4.02 11.49 26.38
CA VAL A 600 4.21 10.53 25.28
C VAL A 600 3.16 10.68 24.18
N ARG A 601 3.53 10.39 22.93
CA ARG A 601 2.61 10.21 21.80
C ARG A 601 3.12 9.13 20.85
N LEU A 602 2.25 8.57 20.00
CA LEU A 602 2.70 7.76 18.86
C LEU A 602 3.67 8.57 17.96
N LEU A 603 4.62 7.87 17.33
CA LEU A 603 5.55 8.49 16.39
C LEU A 603 4.81 9.04 15.15
N ARG A 604 3.96 8.22 14.53
CA ARG A 604 3.14 8.54 13.34
C ARG A 604 1.71 8.04 13.53
N ARG A 605 0.72 8.59 12.82
CA ARG A 605 -0.69 8.20 12.97
C ARG A 605 -0.91 6.72 12.71
N ASN A 606 -0.34 6.18 11.64
CA ASN A 606 -0.56 4.79 11.22
C ASN A 606 0.57 3.84 11.67
N ILE A 607 1.39 4.23 12.67
CA ILE A 607 2.61 3.50 13.06
C ILE A 607 2.35 2.06 13.54
N LEU A 608 1.12 1.80 14.00
CA LEU A 608 0.65 0.50 14.46
C LEU A 608 -0.84 0.32 14.16
N ARG A 609 -1.30 -0.94 14.17
CA ARG A 609 -2.72 -1.32 14.15
C ARG A 609 -2.98 -2.33 15.27
N LEU A 610 -3.93 -2.02 16.15
CA LEU A 610 -4.51 -2.97 17.10
C LEU A 610 -5.46 -3.92 16.33
N VAL A 611 -5.33 -5.23 16.55
CA VAL A 611 -6.08 -6.30 15.88
C VAL A 611 -6.43 -7.39 16.90
N SER A 612 -7.59 -8.02 16.76
CA SER A 612 -8.01 -9.20 17.56
C SER A 612 -7.89 -10.49 16.74
N GLU A 613 -7.03 -11.42 17.17
CA GLU A 613 -6.73 -12.68 16.50
C GLU A 613 -6.38 -13.80 17.50
N GLU A 614 -6.82 -15.03 17.24
CA GLU A 614 -6.41 -16.22 18.02
C GLU A 614 -6.67 -16.09 19.55
N ASP A 615 -7.81 -15.52 19.94
CA ASP A 615 -8.17 -15.15 21.33
C ASP A 615 -7.22 -14.12 21.99
N LYS A 616 -6.46 -13.36 21.20
CA LYS A 616 -5.50 -12.35 21.68
C LYS A 616 -5.68 -11.00 21.02
N LEU A 617 -5.28 -9.96 21.74
CA LEU A 617 -5.05 -8.63 21.17
C LEU A 617 -3.60 -8.51 20.74
N ARG A 618 -3.37 -7.99 19.53
CA ARG A 618 -2.04 -7.74 18.96
C ARG A 618 -1.94 -6.33 18.43
N ILE A 619 -0.78 -5.70 18.59
CA ILE A 619 -0.42 -4.52 17.78
C ILE A 619 0.59 -4.94 16.72
N TYR A 620 0.20 -4.85 15.45
CA TYR A 620 1.11 -4.93 14.31
C TYR A 620 1.73 -3.55 14.05
N TYR A 621 3.01 -3.48 13.66
CA TYR A 621 3.74 -2.22 13.48
C TYR A 621 4.86 -2.34 12.46
N HIS A 622 5.32 -1.20 11.91
CA HIS A 622 6.31 -1.15 10.82
C HIS A 622 7.67 -0.52 11.16
N THR A 623 8.00 -0.23 12.44
CA THR A 623 9.33 0.30 12.82
C THR A 623 10.48 -0.67 12.53
N ASP A 624 10.27 -1.97 12.75
CA ASP A 624 11.25 -3.04 12.50
C ASP A 624 11.23 -3.54 11.04
N ASN A 625 10.46 -2.92 10.14
CA ASN A 625 10.42 -3.31 8.73
C ASN A 625 11.70 -2.89 7.99
N SER A 626 12.09 -3.67 6.97
CA SER A 626 13.19 -3.29 6.07
C SER A 626 12.71 -2.29 5.00
N ARG A 627 13.67 -1.62 4.34
CA ARG A 627 13.40 -0.93 3.07
C ARG A 627 13.43 -1.87 1.86
N GLU A 628 13.79 -3.13 2.04
CA GLU A 628 13.54 -4.21 1.08
C GLU A 628 12.19 -4.85 1.41
N TYR A 629 11.26 -4.86 0.45
CA TYR A 629 9.87 -5.26 0.65
C TYR A 629 9.75 -6.70 1.14
N HIS A 630 8.97 -6.92 2.21
CA HIS A 630 8.76 -8.21 2.87
C HIS A 630 10.06 -9.01 3.18
N GLN A 631 11.18 -8.33 3.44
CA GLN A 631 12.43 -9.01 3.84
C GLN A 631 12.31 -9.76 5.18
N TYR A 632 11.36 -9.37 6.02
CA TYR A 632 11.02 -10.00 7.30
C TYR A 632 9.51 -10.29 7.36
N ASP A 633 9.11 -11.19 8.26
CA ASP A 633 7.71 -11.44 8.61
C ASP A 633 7.07 -10.23 9.31
N ALA A 634 5.73 -10.17 9.35
CA ALA A 634 4.99 -9.07 9.98
C ALA A 634 5.29 -8.94 11.48
N ASN A 635 5.77 -7.77 11.91
CA ASN A 635 6.13 -7.50 13.30
C ASN A 635 4.90 -7.21 14.17
N PHE A 636 4.82 -7.81 15.36
CA PHE A 636 3.75 -7.55 16.33
C PHE A 636 4.20 -7.66 17.79
N LEU A 637 3.43 -7.07 18.72
CA LEU A 637 3.44 -7.37 20.15
C LEU A 637 2.08 -7.98 20.54
N GLU A 638 2.05 -8.95 21.44
CA GLU A 638 0.81 -9.43 22.07
C GLU A 638 0.48 -8.57 23.30
N LEU A 639 -0.79 -8.21 23.47
CA LEU A 639 -1.29 -7.35 24.54
C LEU A 639 -2.34 -8.07 25.39
N ASP A 640 -2.48 -7.62 26.63
CA ASP A 640 -3.67 -7.88 27.45
C ASP A 640 -4.74 -6.80 27.22
N HIS A 641 -5.89 -6.92 27.89
CA HIS A 641 -7.00 -5.98 27.72
C HIS A 641 -6.64 -4.56 28.22
N GLU A 642 -5.84 -4.42 29.27
CA GLU A 642 -5.53 -3.14 29.89
C GLU A 642 -4.50 -2.35 29.06
N THR A 643 -3.41 -2.99 28.66
CA THR A 643 -2.42 -2.41 27.74
C THR A 643 -3.04 -2.06 26.38
N ALA A 644 -4.05 -2.80 25.91
CA ALA A 644 -4.82 -2.43 24.73
C ALA A 644 -5.64 -1.14 24.89
N LEU A 645 -6.25 -0.87 26.07
CA LEU A 645 -6.90 0.42 26.35
C LEU A 645 -5.89 1.57 26.39
N GLY A 646 -4.66 1.30 26.87
CA GLY A 646 -3.53 2.24 26.78
C GLY A 646 -3.18 2.59 25.32
N VAL A 647 -3.11 1.59 24.44
CA VAL A 647 -2.88 1.79 23.00
C VAL A 647 -4.04 2.54 22.34
N GLU A 648 -5.28 2.16 22.64
CA GLU A 648 -6.48 2.81 22.08
C GLU A 648 -6.49 4.31 22.38
N LEU A 649 -6.15 4.70 23.62
CA LEU A 649 -6.01 6.10 24.01
C LEU A 649 -4.89 6.82 23.22
N LEU A 650 -3.73 6.18 23.03
CA LEU A 650 -2.61 6.76 22.26
C LEU A 650 -2.97 6.96 20.78
N ILE A 651 -3.71 6.02 20.16
CA ILE A 651 -4.25 6.16 18.80
C ILE A 651 -5.25 7.32 18.72
N LYS A 652 -6.21 7.39 19.67
CA LYS A 652 -7.24 8.44 19.73
C LYS A 652 -6.66 9.83 20.02
N MET A 653 -5.53 9.92 20.71
CA MET A 653 -4.91 11.20 21.10
C MET A 653 -3.89 11.76 20.09
N TYR A 654 -3.23 10.93 19.27
CA TYR A 654 -2.24 11.40 18.29
C TYR A 654 -2.82 12.54 17.39
N PRO A 655 -2.05 13.61 17.08
CA PRO A 655 -0.64 13.87 17.41
C PRO A 655 -0.40 14.50 18.79
N ARG A 656 -1.40 14.58 19.69
CA ARG A 656 -1.24 15.18 21.01
C ARG A 656 -0.45 14.27 21.94
N TYR A 657 0.35 14.88 22.81
CA TYR A 657 1.00 14.19 23.92
C TYR A 657 0.00 13.87 25.05
N VAL A 658 0.26 12.76 25.74
CA VAL A 658 -0.47 12.24 26.89
C VAL A 658 0.53 12.08 28.04
N LEU A 659 0.20 12.58 29.23
CA LEU A 659 1.05 12.46 30.42
C LEU A 659 1.08 11.00 30.88
N VAL A 660 2.25 10.41 31.16
CA VAL A 660 2.35 8.99 31.56
C VAL A 660 1.47 8.68 32.78
N SER A 661 1.41 9.58 33.77
CA SER A 661 0.54 9.46 34.95
C SER A 661 -0.98 9.50 34.67
N SER A 662 -1.40 9.66 33.41
CA SER A 662 -2.82 9.70 33.00
C SER A 662 -3.29 8.47 32.21
N LEU A 663 -2.39 7.52 31.93
CA LEU A 663 -2.70 6.34 31.14
C LEU A 663 -3.62 5.35 31.89
N PRO A 664 -4.56 4.68 31.21
CA PRO A 664 -5.48 3.70 31.81
C PRO A 664 -4.82 2.31 31.94
N VAL A 665 -3.64 2.27 32.58
CA VAL A 665 -2.82 1.07 32.79
C VAL A 665 -2.24 1.11 34.21
N GLU A 666 -2.07 -0.05 34.87
CA GLU A 666 -1.40 -0.21 36.17
C GLU A 666 0.13 0.02 36.06
N ASP A 667 0.90 -0.87 35.41
CA ASP A 667 2.33 -0.62 35.15
C ASP A 667 2.55 0.20 33.88
N ARG A 668 2.30 1.50 34.03
CA ARG A 668 2.46 2.54 33.00
C ARG A 668 3.88 2.64 32.49
N LEU A 669 4.87 2.35 33.33
CA LEU A 669 6.28 2.51 33.01
C LEU A 669 6.82 1.31 32.22
N GLU A 670 6.42 0.07 32.52
CA GLU A 670 6.70 -1.09 31.67
C GLU A 670 5.98 -0.99 30.33
N PHE A 671 4.69 -0.59 30.33
CA PHE A 671 3.91 -0.36 29.11
C PHE A 671 4.56 0.66 28.16
N ILE A 672 4.89 1.85 28.67
CA ILE A 672 5.51 2.91 27.85
C ILE A 672 6.94 2.57 27.43
N ARG A 673 7.74 1.92 28.28
CA ARG A 673 9.08 1.45 27.86
C ARG A 673 8.98 0.43 26.73
N SER A 674 8.03 -0.49 26.78
CA SER A 674 7.84 -1.51 25.74
C SER A 674 7.48 -0.91 24.37
N LEU A 675 6.69 0.17 24.35
CA LEU A 675 6.41 0.92 23.11
C LEU A 675 7.61 1.78 22.66
N TRP A 676 8.35 2.37 23.60
CA TRP A 676 9.52 3.20 23.32
C TRP A 676 10.69 2.39 22.77
N GLU A 677 11.00 1.23 23.37
CA GLU A 677 12.03 0.28 22.90
C GLU A 677 11.78 -0.22 21.47
N LYS A 678 10.51 -0.18 21.01
CA LYS A 678 10.09 -0.47 19.64
C LYS A 678 10.01 0.75 18.71
N GLY A 679 10.41 1.94 19.17
CA GLY A 679 10.38 3.18 18.41
C GLY A 679 8.97 3.68 18.07
N LEU A 680 7.93 3.15 18.72
CA LEU A 680 6.52 3.43 18.38
C LEU A 680 6.04 4.77 18.92
N ILE A 681 6.77 5.37 19.87
CA ILE A 681 6.41 6.61 20.55
C ILE A 681 7.56 7.61 20.65
N VAL A 682 7.22 8.89 20.73
CA VAL A 682 8.10 9.99 21.13
C VAL A 682 7.80 10.33 22.60
N CYS A 683 8.84 10.51 23.42
CA CYS A 683 8.75 10.75 24.85
C CYS A 683 9.44 12.07 25.23
N ARG A 684 8.66 13.12 25.44
CA ARG A 684 9.14 14.41 25.96
C ARG A 684 9.22 14.37 27.49
N ARG A 685 10.20 15.09 28.03
CA ARG A 685 10.27 15.42 29.47
C ARG A 685 9.16 16.40 29.86
N PRO A 686 8.91 16.62 31.17
CA PRO A 686 8.43 17.91 31.65
C PRO A 686 9.41 19.01 31.21
N ASP A 687 8.90 20.19 30.84
CA ASP A 687 9.72 21.30 30.38
C ASP A 687 10.69 21.77 31.49
N GLU A 688 11.98 21.93 31.15
CA GLU A 688 12.94 22.66 32.00
C GLU A 688 12.81 24.20 31.82
N ASP A 689 11.95 24.64 30.91
CA ASP A 689 11.55 26.03 30.60
C ASP A 689 10.63 26.67 31.67
N GLY A 690 10.93 26.40 32.94
CA GLY A 690 10.51 27.21 34.09
C GLY A 690 11.61 28.15 34.61
N SER A 691 12.83 28.09 34.04
CA SER A 691 14.05 28.70 34.59
C SER A 691 14.61 29.88 33.80
N ALA A 692 13.88 30.36 32.77
CA ALA A 692 14.28 31.48 31.93
C ALA A 692 14.18 32.85 32.65
N GLY A 693 15.18 33.19 33.47
CA GLY A 693 15.57 34.59 33.69
C GLY A 693 14.98 35.32 34.91
N THR A 694 15.12 34.79 36.12
CA THR A 694 15.08 35.60 37.36
C THR A 694 16.47 36.07 37.81
N ASN A 695 17.26 36.61 36.88
CA ASN A 695 18.44 37.40 37.24
C ASN A 695 17.98 38.74 37.83
N THR A 696 18.07 38.85 39.15
CA THR A 696 17.97 40.11 39.90
C THR A 696 19.37 40.62 40.26
N ALA A 697 19.50 41.94 40.38
CA ALA A 697 20.74 42.74 40.44
C ALA A 697 21.40 42.97 39.06
#